data_AF-A0A6G4Q098-F1
#
_entry.id   AF-A0A6G4Q098-F1
#
_cell.length_a   1.000
_cell.length_b   1.000
_cell.length_c   1.000
_cell.angle_alpha   90.00
_cell.angle_beta   90.00
_cell.angle_gamma   90.00
#
_symmetry.space_group_name_H-M   'P 1'
#
loop_
_entity.id
_entity.type
_entity.pdbx_description
1 polymer ?
#
loop_
_entity_poly.entity_id
_entity_poly.type
_entity_poly.pdbx_seq_one_letter_code
_entity_poly.pdbx_strand_id
1 'polypeptide(L)'
;MTINKVTVLGAGTMGAQLAALFVNAGLKVKLLDIVVDKNDPNLIAKKSYDKITDKKRPLLFDLNLASHLTYGNFDDDLVNDDADLYIEAVKEDIEIKHAVWQQVLQHAKEDALFATNTSGIPINAIAKAFNEKDQERFFGLHFFNPPRIMKLVELIPTSHTKESIILDVKNFAQNVLGKGVIVVNDVPGFVANRVGTQTMNDIMYRAEQHKLSIVDVDALTGQAIGRPKTGTYALSDLVGLDIAVSVIKGMQQVPEETPYFHDVKIVNTLFENGALGRKTKQGFYKKDKETKARLVYDVEKQDYVPVSQPQLPILNEFNKDVVHNLDVIFNAQDEAGLFLWETLRNNFYYSAINVPKATDDFRDIDRALVWGFNWKLGPFQLWDAMGYERVKTRMEDELGDLPQWISDLDGGFYKQDETIEYATPVSHFVKDELWDKGDAKLSVTHDNQLLLKLQSKNNVITDEFNDALVDAIDLLENEHYTSMVIYADGNNFSVGANLFLMKKAHEDGLVDDVVAQSIDKLHYSFNRLKYSLKPVVTAVQGRALGGGCELVLYSPIVVAASETYIGLVEAGVGLLPSGGGLAEMADRILRTSHKFDDKQASMTKVLTNIAFAKASTNAFEARRYGYLRDTDTIIFNTTQRVEVALKRAKYEAETNYIPNSRHQYIALGEDFKALIQGQLDAQRRGHFISDHDYHIALNIATILAGGDLPRNTFINQRYIQSLEKIGFIDLLKSKKSYERIAHMLKTGKPLRN
;
A
#
# COMPACT_ATOMS: atom_id res chain seq x y z
N MET A 1 12.73 21.36 12.06
CA MET A 1 14.00 20.59 12.05
C MET A 1 14.06 19.70 10.80
N THR A 2 15.24 19.23 10.35
CA THR A 2 15.36 18.26 9.23
C THR A 2 16.12 17.03 9.70
N ILE A 3 15.52 15.84 9.54
CA ILE A 3 16.13 14.55 9.89
C ILE A 3 16.67 13.92 8.62
N ASN A 4 17.98 13.76 8.52
CA ASN A 4 18.68 13.16 7.38
C ASN A 4 19.46 11.89 7.76
N LYS A 5 19.86 11.76 9.02
CA LYS A 5 20.63 10.65 9.57
C LYS A 5 19.88 9.97 10.71
N VAL A 6 19.73 8.66 10.62
CA VAL A 6 19.04 7.84 11.64
C VAL A 6 19.94 6.71 12.11
N THR A 7 20.07 6.55 13.42
CA THR A 7 20.69 5.36 14.02
C THR A 7 19.60 4.48 14.63
N VAL A 8 19.48 3.26 14.10
CA VAL A 8 18.57 2.24 14.60
C VAL A 8 19.31 1.35 15.59
N LEU A 9 18.85 1.33 16.83
CA LEU A 9 19.45 0.59 17.93
C LEU A 9 18.70 -0.73 18.12
N GLY A 10 19.36 -1.84 17.81
CA GLY A 10 18.77 -3.17 17.75
C GLY A 10 18.54 -3.59 16.30
N ALA A 11 19.23 -4.64 15.87
CA ALA A 11 19.17 -5.20 14.53
C ALA A 11 18.31 -6.47 14.45
N GLY A 12 17.31 -6.59 15.35
CA GLY A 12 16.28 -7.61 15.28
C GLY A 12 15.31 -7.45 14.11
N THR A 13 14.20 -8.20 14.13
CA THR A 13 13.20 -8.16 13.04
C THR A 13 12.57 -6.79 12.83
N MET A 14 12.27 -6.06 13.91
CA MET A 14 11.71 -4.69 13.80
C MET A 14 12.77 -3.69 13.37
N GLY A 15 13.93 -3.67 14.03
CA GLY A 15 15.02 -2.76 13.68
C GLY A 15 15.48 -2.88 12.22
N ALA A 16 15.62 -4.09 11.68
CA ALA A 16 15.95 -4.28 10.27
C ALA A 16 14.88 -3.68 9.33
N GLN A 17 13.60 -3.79 9.69
CA GLN A 17 12.51 -3.22 8.87
C GLN A 17 12.39 -1.70 9.01
N LEU A 18 12.67 -1.15 10.20
CA LEU A 18 12.77 0.29 10.42
C LEU A 18 13.94 0.88 9.63
N ALA A 19 15.12 0.24 9.69
CA ALA A 19 16.26 0.66 8.89
C ALA A 19 15.92 0.67 7.39
N ALA A 20 15.26 -0.38 6.88
CA ALA A 20 14.80 -0.41 5.50
C ALA A 20 13.80 0.71 5.18
N LEU A 21 12.85 1.02 6.07
CA LEU A 21 11.90 2.13 5.89
C LEU A 21 12.63 3.48 5.75
N PHE A 22 13.56 3.78 6.66
CA PHE A 22 14.33 5.03 6.64
C PHE A 22 15.24 5.14 5.41
N VAL A 23 15.93 4.05 5.02
CA VAL A 23 16.74 4.01 3.79
C VAL A 23 15.88 4.25 2.55
N ASN A 24 14.70 3.61 2.49
CA ASN A 24 13.75 3.80 1.40
C ASN A 24 13.33 5.26 1.26
N ALA A 25 13.12 5.96 2.38
CA ALA A 25 12.82 7.39 2.41
C ALA A 25 14.01 8.30 2.06
N GLY A 26 15.17 7.72 1.72
CA GLY A 26 16.37 8.44 1.28
C GLY A 26 17.33 8.83 2.41
N LEU A 27 17.06 8.42 3.65
CA LEU A 27 17.88 8.78 4.81
C LEU A 27 19.17 7.95 4.88
N LYS A 28 20.22 8.52 5.48
CA LYS A 28 21.42 7.77 5.86
C LYS A 28 21.15 7.03 7.16
N VAL A 29 21.38 5.73 7.17
CA VAL A 29 21.02 4.86 8.28
C VAL A 29 22.21 4.07 8.78
N LYS A 30 22.38 4.04 10.09
CA LYS A 30 23.30 3.14 10.79
C LYS A 30 22.46 2.13 11.58
N LEU A 31 22.71 0.85 11.36
CA LEU A 31 22.03 -0.25 12.06
C LEU A 31 22.99 -0.90 13.06
N LEU A 32 22.74 -0.73 14.35
CA LEU A 32 23.63 -1.17 15.41
C LEU A 32 22.99 -2.23 16.30
N ASP A 33 23.81 -3.13 16.85
CA ASP A 33 23.40 -4.10 17.86
C ASP A 33 24.55 -4.42 18.84
N ILE A 34 24.28 -5.24 19.85
CA ILE A 34 25.29 -5.72 20.79
C ILE A 34 26.28 -6.71 20.16
N VAL A 35 27.49 -6.76 20.72
CA VAL A 35 28.48 -7.79 20.41
C VAL A 35 28.12 -9.09 21.13
N VAL A 36 27.69 -10.11 20.39
CA VAL A 36 27.41 -11.47 20.92
C VAL A 36 28.54 -12.47 20.67
N ASP A 37 29.42 -12.18 19.71
CA ASP A 37 30.62 -12.96 19.41
C ASP A 37 31.79 -12.01 19.17
N LYS A 38 32.82 -12.10 20.00
CA LYS A 38 34.00 -11.23 19.90
C LYS A 38 34.81 -11.46 18.61
N ASN A 39 34.66 -12.62 17.96
CA ASN A 39 35.34 -12.93 16.70
C ASN A 39 34.60 -12.39 15.47
N ASP A 40 33.30 -12.10 15.60
CA ASP A 40 32.48 -11.43 14.59
C ASP A 40 31.59 -10.39 15.29
N PRO A 41 32.16 -9.24 15.69
CA PRO A 41 31.48 -8.28 16.57
C PRO A 41 30.20 -7.70 15.97
N ASN A 42 30.07 -7.74 14.64
CA ASN A 42 28.93 -7.20 13.90
C ASN A 42 27.94 -8.29 13.45
N LEU A 43 28.02 -9.52 13.97
CA LEU A 43 27.27 -10.68 13.51
C LEU A 43 25.76 -10.42 13.31
N ILE A 44 25.10 -9.80 14.29
CA ILE A 44 23.64 -9.56 14.24
C ILE A 44 23.32 -8.46 13.21
N ALA A 45 24.00 -7.32 13.31
CA ALA A 45 23.78 -6.18 12.43
C ALA A 45 24.07 -6.52 10.97
N LYS A 46 25.15 -7.27 10.71
CA LYS A 46 25.51 -7.79 9.38
C LYS A 46 24.45 -8.72 8.80
N LYS A 47 23.94 -9.67 9.60
CA LYS A 47 22.87 -10.58 9.16
C LYS A 47 21.61 -9.81 8.74
N SER A 48 21.27 -8.74 9.47
CA SER A 48 20.14 -7.89 9.14
C SER A 48 20.40 -6.98 7.94
N TYR A 49 21.62 -6.46 7.78
CA TYR A 49 22.06 -5.79 6.56
C TYR A 49 21.87 -6.69 5.33
N ASP A 50 22.40 -7.91 5.37
CA ASP A 50 22.28 -8.87 4.27
C ASP A 50 20.82 -9.18 3.91
N LYS A 51 19.94 -9.24 4.92
CA LYS A 51 18.49 -9.41 4.72
C LYS A 51 17.84 -8.19 4.06
N ILE A 52 18.22 -6.97 4.47
CA ILE A 52 17.70 -5.72 3.88
C ILE A 52 18.11 -5.64 2.41
N THR A 53 19.36 -5.99 2.10
CA THR A 53 19.98 -5.85 0.77
C THR A 53 19.94 -7.13 -0.06
N ASP A 54 19.14 -8.13 0.31
CA ASP A 54 19.06 -9.40 -0.42
C ASP A 54 18.63 -9.16 -1.89
N LYS A 55 19.39 -9.72 -2.83
CA LYS A 55 19.15 -9.48 -4.27
C LYS A 55 17.85 -10.08 -4.81
N LYS A 56 17.30 -11.09 -4.12
CA LYS A 56 16.08 -11.82 -4.54
C LYS A 56 14.84 -11.35 -3.80
N ARG A 57 14.99 -10.90 -2.55
CA ARG A 57 13.93 -10.48 -1.64
C ARG A 57 14.34 -9.24 -0.85
N PRO A 58 14.67 -8.13 -1.53
CA PRO A 58 15.11 -6.91 -0.85
C PRO A 58 13.97 -6.33 -0.02
N LEU A 59 14.32 -5.71 1.11
CA LEU A 59 13.40 -4.83 1.85
C LEU A 59 13.39 -3.41 1.26
N LEU A 60 14.40 -3.07 0.45
CA LEU A 60 14.53 -1.80 -0.25
C LEU A 60 13.71 -1.76 -1.55
N PHE A 61 13.16 -0.59 -1.90
CA PHE A 61 12.55 -0.33 -3.21
C PHE A 61 13.57 -0.34 -4.34
N ASP A 62 14.77 0.15 -4.04
CA ASP A 62 15.92 0.17 -4.93
C ASP A 62 17.18 -0.25 -4.16
N LEU A 63 17.88 -1.26 -4.68
CA LEU A 63 19.13 -1.74 -4.10
C LEU A 63 20.26 -0.70 -4.17
N ASN A 64 20.17 0.30 -5.05
CA ASN A 64 21.14 1.40 -5.09
C ASN A 64 21.10 2.25 -3.80
N LEU A 65 19.97 2.25 -3.09
CA LEU A 65 19.84 2.91 -1.79
C LEU A 65 20.61 2.19 -0.68
N ALA A 66 21.12 0.96 -0.91
CA ALA A 66 21.96 0.26 0.06
C ALA A 66 23.24 1.04 0.42
N SER A 67 23.68 1.96 -0.45
CA SER A 67 24.78 2.90 -0.17
C SER A 67 24.49 3.87 0.99
N HIS A 68 23.22 4.03 1.37
CA HIS A 68 22.81 4.83 2.52
C HIS A 68 22.74 4.01 3.82
N LEU A 69 22.93 2.69 3.76
CA LEU A 69 22.86 1.80 4.92
C LEU A 69 24.26 1.36 5.35
N THR A 70 24.56 1.54 6.63
CA THR A 70 25.73 0.98 7.30
C THR A 70 25.29 0.10 8.47
N TYR A 71 26.15 -0.81 8.89
CA TYR A 71 25.91 -1.68 10.04
C TYR A 71 27.14 -1.72 10.94
N GLY A 72 26.93 -2.01 12.22
CA GLY A 72 27.99 -1.98 13.22
C GLY A 72 27.52 -2.51 14.57
N ASN A 73 28.27 -2.20 15.63
CA ASN A 73 27.94 -2.56 17.00
C ASN A 73 27.95 -1.35 17.95
N PHE A 74 27.35 -1.51 19.14
CA PHE A 74 27.26 -0.42 20.11
C PHE A 74 28.63 0.02 20.66
N ASP A 75 29.57 -0.91 20.86
CA ASP A 75 30.86 -0.61 21.49
C ASP A 75 31.75 0.26 20.59
N ASP A 76 31.78 -0.05 19.28
CA ASP A 76 32.67 0.60 18.31
C ASP A 76 32.00 1.76 17.55
N ASP A 77 30.74 1.60 17.15
CA ASP A 77 30.11 2.46 16.13
C ASP A 77 29.15 3.52 16.69
N LEU A 78 28.88 3.52 18.00
CA LEU A 78 28.21 4.64 18.68
C LEU A 78 29.17 5.82 18.94
N VAL A 79 30.47 5.55 19.02
CA VAL A 79 31.48 6.57 19.32
C VAL A 79 31.46 7.66 18.23
N ASN A 80 31.19 8.91 18.63
CA ASN A 80 31.02 10.06 17.73
C ASN A 80 29.93 9.88 16.66
N ASP A 81 28.90 9.09 16.94
CA ASP A 81 27.75 8.99 16.05
C ASP A 81 27.00 10.33 15.98
N ASP A 82 26.68 10.78 14.77
CA ASP A 82 26.14 12.12 14.51
C ASP A 82 24.70 12.12 13.98
N ALA A 83 23.94 11.09 14.33
CA ALA A 83 22.57 10.92 13.90
C ALA A 83 21.65 12.06 14.39
N ASP A 84 20.70 12.45 13.54
CA ASP A 84 19.65 13.40 13.89
C ASP A 84 18.56 12.73 14.75
N LEU A 85 18.34 11.43 14.54
CA LEU A 85 17.37 10.61 15.27
C LEU A 85 17.99 9.26 15.66
N TYR A 86 17.95 8.93 16.93
CA TYR A 86 18.19 7.59 17.45
C TYR A 86 16.85 6.91 17.71
N ILE A 87 16.64 5.72 17.18
CA ILE A 87 15.42 4.93 17.41
C ILE A 87 15.75 3.55 17.97
N GLU A 88 15.24 3.29 19.17
CA GLU A 88 15.45 2.06 19.92
C GLU A 88 14.40 0.99 19.59
N ALA A 89 14.87 -0.19 19.21
CA ALA A 89 14.08 -1.39 18.92
C ALA A 89 14.80 -2.67 19.43
N VAL A 90 15.37 -2.60 20.63
CA VAL A 90 16.00 -3.71 21.35
C VAL A 90 14.96 -4.54 22.13
N LYS A 91 15.43 -5.50 22.93
CA LYS A 91 14.56 -6.36 23.75
C LYS A 91 13.63 -5.53 24.64
N GLU A 92 12.40 -6.00 24.80
CA GLU A 92 11.35 -5.35 25.61
C GLU A 92 11.62 -5.54 27.11
N ASP A 93 12.66 -4.88 27.61
CA ASP A 93 13.16 -4.95 28.98
C ASP A 93 13.68 -3.56 29.41
N ILE A 94 13.19 -3.04 30.54
CA ILE A 94 13.46 -1.67 30.95
C ILE A 94 14.93 -1.43 31.31
N GLU A 95 15.60 -2.40 31.94
CA GLU A 95 16.99 -2.26 32.35
C GLU A 95 17.91 -2.25 31.13
N ILE A 96 17.62 -3.11 30.15
CA ILE A 96 18.33 -3.14 28.88
C ILE A 96 18.14 -1.83 28.12
N LYS A 97 16.91 -1.31 28.04
CA LYS A 97 16.64 -0.03 27.36
C LYS A 97 17.37 1.13 28.04
N HIS A 98 17.35 1.20 29.37
CA HIS A 98 18.10 2.21 30.12
C HIS A 98 19.60 2.12 29.83
N ALA A 99 20.18 0.92 29.85
CA ALA A 99 21.60 0.72 29.58
C ALA A 99 22.00 1.19 28.17
N VAL A 100 21.18 0.90 27.15
CA VAL A 100 21.40 1.38 25.77
C VAL A 100 21.34 2.91 25.71
N TRP A 101 20.34 3.53 26.33
CA TRP A 101 20.24 4.99 26.33
C TRP A 101 21.42 5.67 27.03
N GLN A 102 21.92 5.12 28.14
CA GLN A 102 23.12 5.64 28.80
C GLN A 102 24.36 5.61 27.90
N GLN A 103 24.49 4.63 27.01
CA GLN A 103 25.60 4.58 26.04
C GLN A 103 25.40 5.63 24.94
N VAL A 104 24.19 5.74 24.40
CA VAL A 104 23.87 6.74 23.36
C VAL A 104 24.13 8.16 23.86
N LEU A 105 23.71 8.50 25.09
CA LEU A 105 23.86 9.84 25.65
C LEU A 105 25.32 10.28 25.85
N GLN A 106 26.29 9.36 25.87
CA GLN A 106 27.71 9.70 25.95
C GLN A 106 28.29 10.22 24.63
N HIS A 107 27.61 9.93 23.50
CA HIS A 107 28.14 10.20 22.16
C HIS A 107 27.21 11.01 21.28
N ALA A 108 25.90 11.01 21.57
CA ALA A 108 24.91 11.75 20.81
C ALA A 108 25.16 13.27 20.86
N LYS A 109 24.96 13.94 19.73
CA LYS A 109 25.05 15.39 19.63
C LYS A 109 23.94 16.10 20.43
N GLU A 110 24.21 17.36 20.80
CA GLU A 110 23.35 18.17 21.67
C GLU A 110 21.93 18.43 21.17
N ASP A 111 21.65 18.24 19.88
CA ASP A 111 20.35 18.47 19.24
C ASP A 111 19.70 17.19 18.66
N ALA A 112 20.30 16.01 18.86
CA ALA A 112 19.72 14.71 18.48
C ALA A 112 18.32 14.45 19.08
N LEU A 113 17.49 13.74 18.35
CA LEU A 113 16.20 13.23 18.84
C LEU A 113 16.34 11.79 19.34
N PHE A 114 15.57 11.43 20.35
CA PHE A 114 15.59 10.10 20.96
C PHE A 114 14.18 9.49 20.90
N ALA A 115 14.05 8.35 20.22
CA ALA A 115 12.78 7.66 20.06
C ALA A 115 12.88 6.20 20.51
N THR A 116 11.81 5.66 21.09
CA THR A 116 11.68 4.21 21.34
C THR A 116 10.48 3.63 20.59
N ASN A 117 10.67 2.46 19.98
CA ASN A 117 9.63 1.66 19.33
C ASN A 117 9.02 0.63 20.30
N THR A 118 9.11 0.82 21.62
CA THR A 118 8.47 -0.06 22.60
C THR A 118 6.97 -0.22 22.30
N SER A 119 6.43 -1.41 22.56
CA SER A 119 5.03 -1.75 22.27
C SER A 119 4.15 -1.76 23.52
N GLY A 120 4.74 -1.72 24.72
CA GLY A 120 3.97 -1.77 25.96
C GLY A 120 4.63 -1.21 27.21
N ILE A 121 5.91 -0.82 27.19
CA ILE A 121 6.53 -0.15 28.34
C ILE A 121 6.15 1.33 28.32
N PRO A 122 5.63 1.91 29.42
CA PRO A 122 5.35 3.33 29.49
C PRO A 122 6.57 4.18 29.16
N ILE A 123 6.41 5.18 28.30
CA ILE A 123 7.50 6.04 27.81
C ILE A 123 8.12 6.82 28.97
N ASN A 124 7.33 7.29 29.93
CA ASN A 124 7.83 7.95 31.14
C ASN A 124 8.71 7.03 32.00
N ALA A 125 8.54 5.70 31.93
CA ALA A 125 9.44 4.78 32.63
C ALA A 125 10.81 4.71 31.95
N ILE A 126 10.85 4.72 30.61
CA ILE A 126 12.10 4.73 29.83
C ILE A 126 12.79 6.10 29.94
N ALA A 127 12.01 7.19 30.00
CA ALA A 127 12.49 8.57 30.12
C ALA A 127 13.38 8.80 31.35
N LYS A 128 13.27 7.96 32.40
CA LYS A 128 14.12 8.02 33.59
C LYS A 128 15.62 7.81 33.32
N ALA A 129 15.99 7.29 32.15
CA ALA A 129 17.39 7.25 31.72
C ALA A 129 17.95 8.62 31.30
N PHE A 130 17.08 9.61 31.07
CA PHE A 130 17.46 10.90 30.51
C PHE A 130 17.41 11.98 31.59
N ASN A 131 18.31 12.97 31.49
CA ASN A 131 18.18 14.22 32.24
C ASN A 131 17.04 15.09 31.67
N GLU A 132 16.63 16.15 32.38
CA GLU A 132 15.52 17.01 31.96
C GLU A 132 15.69 17.59 30.54
N LYS A 133 16.88 18.09 30.19
CA LYS A 133 17.17 18.66 28.85
C LYS A 133 16.99 17.63 27.74
N ASP A 134 17.39 16.38 27.98
CA ASP A 134 17.28 15.31 26.99
C ASP A 134 15.86 14.73 26.92
N GLN A 135 15.11 14.75 28.03
CA GLN A 135 13.68 14.36 28.04
C GLN A 135 12.82 15.26 27.14
N GLU A 136 13.19 16.54 26.97
CA GLU A 136 12.52 17.44 26.03
C GLU A 136 12.53 16.95 24.57
N ARG A 137 13.48 16.06 24.24
CA ARG A 137 13.72 15.49 22.91
C ARG A 137 13.50 13.98 22.85
N PHE A 138 12.98 13.39 23.93
CA PHE A 138 12.67 11.97 24.03
C PHE A 138 11.17 11.71 23.87
N PHE A 139 10.78 10.68 23.13
CA PHE A 139 9.38 10.30 22.90
C PHE A 139 9.24 8.84 22.46
N GLY A 140 8.05 8.28 22.59
CA GLY A 140 7.68 7.04 21.93
C GLY A 140 7.38 7.29 20.45
N LEU A 141 7.91 6.46 19.56
CA LEU A 141 7.59 6.47 18.13
C LEU A 141 7.33 5.02 17.69
N HIS A 142 6.11 4.56 17.96
CA HIS A 142 5.74 3.16 17.85
C HIS A 142 5.18 2.83 16.46
N PHE A 143 5.95 2.05 15.70
CA PHE A 143 5.61 1.55 14.37
C PHE A 143 5.03 0.13 14.43
N PHE A 144 4.11 -0.15 13.51
CA PHE A 144 3.42 -1.43 13.42
C PHE A 144 4.07 -2.36 12.39
N ASN A 145 4.19 -3.64 12.71
CA ASN A 145 4.85 -4.62 11.84
C ASN A 145 3.92 -5.12 10.71
N PRO A 146 4.35 -5.15 9.43
CA PRO A 146 5.58 -4.58 8.86
C PRO A 146 5.54 -3.04 8.69
N PRO A 147 6.54 -2.28 9.17
CA PRO A 147 6.49 -0.82 9.19
C PRO A 147 6.54 -0.18 7.81
N ARG A 148 6.91 -0.89 6.73
CA ARG A 148 6.77 -0.39 5.37
C ARG A 148 5.30 -0.31 4.95
N ILE A 149 4.52 -1.33 5.29
CA ILE A 149 3.14 -1.52 4.83
C ILE A 149 2.13 -0.87 5.77
N MET A 150 2.35 -1.00 7.07
CA MET A 150 1.43 -0.44 8.08
C MET A 150 1.53 1.08 8.07
N LYS A 151 0.37 1.74 8.03
CA LYS A 151 0.28 3.20 7.92
C LYS A 151 0.50 3.88 9.27
N LEU A 152 0.03 3.26 10.35
CA LEU A 152 0.02 3.86 11.68
C LEU A 152 1.43 4.01 12.28
N VAL A 153 1.64 5.17 12.91
CA VAL A 153 2.66 5.43 13.92
C VAL A 153 1.97 6.09 15.10
N GLU A 154 2.18 5.56 16.30
CA GLU A 154 1.81 6.23 17.54
C GLU A 154 2.99 7.09 18.01
N LEU A 155 2.78 8.41 18.14
CA LEU A 155 3.72 9.34 18.73
C LEU A 155 3.30 9.61 20.17
N ILE A 156 4.14 9.19 21.13
CA ILE A 156 3.81 9.20 22.55
C ILE A 156 4.77 10.17 23.27
N PRO A 157 4.39 11.45 23.46
CA PRO A 157 5.20 12.38 24.21
C PRO A 157 5.24 12.02 25.70
N THR A 158 6.34 12.37 26.36
CA THR A 158 6.41 12.44 27.83
C THR A 158 5.84 13.77 28.32
N SER A 159 5.69 13.95 29.63
CA SER A 159 5.34 15.25 30.22
C SER A 159 6.37 16.36 29.95
N HIS A 160 7.58 16.00 29.52
CA HIS A 160 8.67 16.95 29.24
C HIS A 160 8.90 17.19 27.75
N THR A 161 8.38 16.36 26.85
CA THR A 161 8.63 16.46 25.41
C THR A 161 8.12 17.79 24.87
N LYS A 162 8.98 18.55 24.19
CA LYS A 162 8.62 19.87 23.64
C LYS A 162 7.58 19.74 22.52
N GLU A 163 6.55 20.59 22.56
CA GLU A 163 5.50 20.65 21.52
C GLU A 163 6.05 20.85 20.11
N SER A 164 7.08 21.68 19.95
CA SER A 164 7.75 21.90 18.66
C SER A 164 8.37 20.61 18.09
N ILE A 165 8.91 19.74 18.97
CA ILE A 165 9.46 18.43 18.57
C ILE A 165 8.33 17.49 18.14
N ILE A 166 7.20 17.48 18.86
CA ILE A 166 6.03 16.69 18.48
C ILE A 166 5.58 17.05 17.06
N LEU A 167 5.48 18.34 16.75
CA LEU A 167 5.09 18.82 15.42
C LEU A 167 6.13 18.45 14.35
N ASP A 168 7.42 18.66 14.62
CA ASP A 168 8.51 18.33 13.68
C ASP A 168 8.55 16.83 13.36
N VAL A 169 8.41 15.97 14.37
CA VAL A 169 8.40 14.51 14.20
C VAL A 169 7.15 14.04 13.47
N LYS A 170 5.97 14.61 13.79
CA LYS A 170 4.73 14.34 13.07
C LYS A 170 4.88 14.67 11.59
N ASN A 171 5.38 15.87 11.26
CA ASN A 171 5.62 16.29 9.89
C ASN A 171 6.63 15.39 9.16
N PHE A 172 7.71 14.99 9.84
CA PHE A 172 8.68 14.04 9.29
C PHE A 172 8.04 12.69 8.97
N ALA A 173 7.35 12.08 9.93
CA ALA A 173 6.73 10.77 9.71
C ALA A 173 5.64 10.82 8.63
N GLN A 174 4.85 11.89 8.57
CA GLN A 174 3.80 12.05 7.55
C GLN A 174 4.37 12.33 6.16
N ASN A 175 5.25 13.32 6.01
CA ASN A 175 5.66 13.82 4.70
C ASN A 175 6.88 13.08 4.13
N VAL A 176 7.78 12.58 4.98
CA VAL A 176 8.99 11.87 4.54
C VAL A 176 8.76 10.36 4.53
N LEU A 177 8.14 9.80 5.57
CA LEU A 177 7.94 8.34 5.68
C LEU A 177 6.57 7.86 5.15
N GLY A 178 5.65 8.78 4.85
CA GLY A 178 4.31 8.44 4.35
C GLY A 178 3.40 7.79 5.39
N LYS A 179 3.61 8.08 6.67
CA LYS A 179 2.85 7.49 7.79
C LYS A 179 1.65 8.32 8.20
N GLY A 180 0.64 7.66 8.76
CA GLY A 180 -0.42 8.30 9.54
C GLY A 180 0.02 8.33 11.00
N VAL A 181 0.10 9.52 11.58
CA VAL A 181 0.61 9.71 12.95
C VAL A 181 -0.53 10.15 13.85
N ILE A 182 -0.79 9.39 14.90
CA ILE A 182 -1.66 9.81 16.01
C ILE A 182 -0.78 10.19 17.20
N VAL A 183 -1.13 11.27 17.89
CA VAL A 183 -0.41 11.71 19.11
C VAL A 183 -1.24 11.24 20.28
N VAL A 184 -0.67 10.39 21.13
CA VAL A 184 -1.43 9.64 22.14
C VAL A 184 -0.77 9.72 23.51
N ASN A 185 -1.57 9.53 24.55
CA ASN A 185 -1.11 9.60 25.93
C ASN A 185 -0.27 8.37 26.29
N ASP A 186 0.67 8.54 27.23
CA ASP A 186 1.48 7.47 27.78
C ASP A 186 0.67 6.60 28.76
N VAL A 187 -0.13 5.71 28.21
CA VAL A 187 -0.90 4.70 28.95
C VAL A 187 -0.49 3.30 28.49
N PRO A 188 -0.63 2.26 29.32
CA PRO A 188 -0.34 0.89 28.92
C PRO A 188 -1.06 0.51 27.62
N GLY A 189 -0.30 0.03 26.64
CA GLY A 189 -0.79 -0.36 25.31
C GLY A 189 -1.22 0.80 24.39
N PHE A 190 -0.95 2.04 24.78
CA PHE A 190 -1.24 3.26 24.01
C PHE A 190 -2.70 3.29 23.53
N VAL A 191 -2.98 3.43 22.23
CA VAL A 191 -4.34 3.37 21.68
C VAL A 191 -4.57 2.05 20.95
N ALA A 192 -3.72 1.72 19.97
CA ALA A 192 -3.99 0.63 19.04
C ALA A 192 -3.92 -0.73 19.73
N ASN A 193 -2.84 -1.01 20.48
CA ASN A 193 -2.70 -2.29 21.18
C ASN A 193 -3.75 -2.41 22.29
N ARG A 194 -4.07 -1.30 22.97
CA ARG A 194 -5.08 -1.22 24.01
C ARG A 194 -6.47 -1.59 23.50
N VAL A 195 -6.97 -0.93 22.46
CA VAL A 195 -8.32 -1.18 21.93
C VAL A 195 -8.36 -2.44 21.08
N GLY A 196 -7.37 -2.65 20.22
CA GLY A 196 -7.31 -3.81 19.32
C GLY A 196 -7.16 -5.13 20.07
N THR A 197 -6.25 -5.22 21.04
CA THR A 197 -6.06 -6.45 21.84
C THR A 197 -7.25 -6.70 22.76
N GLN A 198 -7.83 -5.65 23.36
CA GLN A 198 -9.04 -5.80 24.17
C GLN A 198 -10.19 -6.37 23.33
N THR A 199 -10.40 -5.85 22.12
CA THR A 199 -11.44 -6.33 21.22
C THR A 199 -11.25 -7.81 20.88
N MET A 200 -10.01 -8.22 20.58
CA MET A 200 -9.72 -9.62 20.28
C MET A 200 -9.93 -10.51 21.51
N ASN A 201 -9.53 -10.05 22.70
CA ASN A 201 -9.72 -10.76 23.96
C ASN A 201 -11.21 -10.96 24.30
N ASP A 202 -12.02 -9.90 24.21
CA ASP A 202 -13.47 -9.94 24.45
C ASP A 202 -14.17 -10.93 23.52
N ILE A 203 -13.84 -10.89 22.22
CA ILE A 203 -14.37 -11.83 21.22
C ILE A 203 -14.06 -13.27 21.60
N MET A 204 -12.81 -13.56 21.93
CA MET A 204 -12.39 -14.91 22.28
C MET A 204 -13.03 -15.40 23.57
N TYR A 205 -13.13 -14.53 24.57
CA TYR A 205 -13.78 -14.83 25.82
C TYR A 205 -15.27 -15.15 25.63
N ARG A 206 -16.00 -14.32 24.89
CA ARG A 206 -17.42 -14.54 24.55
C ARG A 206 -17.60 -15.79 23.71
N ALA A 207 -16.75 -16.01 22.71
CA ALA A 207 -16.81 -17.20 21.88
C ALA A 207 -16.70 -18.48 22.71
N GLU A 208 -15.87 -18.48 23.77
CA GLU A 208 -15.76 -19.60 24.70
C GLU A 208 -17.06 -19.79 25.51
N GLN A 209 -17.72 -18.71 25.95
CA GLN A 209 -19.00 -18.79 26.67
C GLN A 209 -20.13 -19.35 25.78
N HIS A 210 -20.17 -18.91 24.52
CA HIS A 210 -21.14 -19.36 23.50
C HIS A 210 -20.75 -20.68 22.83
N LYS A 211 -19.60 -21.27 23.18
CA LYS A 211 -19.07 -22.52 22.58
C LYS A 211 -18.98 -22.45 21.05
N LEU A 212 -18.70 -21.27 20.50
CA LEU A 212 -18.53 -21.09 19.06
C LEU A 212 -17.19 -21.66 18.60
N SER A 213 -17.18 -22.29 17.43
CA SER A 213 -15.94 -22.80 16.85
C SER A 213 -15.04 -21.64 16.39
N ILE A 214 -13.72 -21.86 16.36
CA ILE A 214 -12.75 -20.88 15.84
C ILE A 214 -13.11 -20.42 14.41
N VAL A 215 -13.58 -21.36 13.58
CA VAL A 215 -13.91 -21.08 12.17
C VAL A 215 -15.15 -20.21 12.04
N ASP A 216 -16.15 -20.46 12.88
CA ASP A 216 -17.37 -19.64 12.93
C ASP A 216 -17.05 -18.21 13.38
N VAL A 217 -16.25 -18.06 14.43
CA VAL A 217 -15.85 -16.74 14.95
C VAL A 217 -15.04 -15.96 13.91
N ASP A 218 -14.10 -16.60 13.22
CA ASP A 218 -13.32 -15.93 12.16
C ASP A 218 -14.19 -15.49 10.97
N ALA A 219 -15.24 -16.25 10.65
CA ALA A 219 -16.20 -15.89 9.61
C ALA A 219 -17.09 -14.70 10.03
N LEU A 220 -17.58 -14.70 11.27
CA LEU A 220 -18.41 -13.64 11.83
C LEU A 220 -17.63 -12.33 12.03
N THR A 221 -16.41 -12.42 12.57
CA THR A 221 -15.63 -11.25 13.00
C THR A 221 -14.62 -10.76 11.96
N GLY A 222 -14.65 -11.32 10.75
CA GLY A 222 -13.81 -10.92 9.62
C GLY A 222 -14.48 -9.90 8.71
N GLN A 223 -14.64 -10.25 7.44
CA GLN A 223 -15.11 -9.32 6.41
C GLN A 223 -16.56 -8.84 6.62
N ALA A 224 -17.39 -9.63 7.31
CA ALA A 224 -18.80 -9.30 7.57
C ALA A 224 -18.96 -7.96 8.29
N ILE A 225 -18.06 -7.66 9.23
CA ILE A 225 -18.03 -6.40 10.00
C ILE A 225 -16.89 -5.47 9.56
N GLY A 226 -16.39 -5.64 8.34
CA GLY A 226 -15.36 -4.76 7.78
C GLY A 226 -13.94 -4.98 8.30
N ARG A 227 -13.61 -6.15 8.86
CA ARG A 227 -12.23 -6.49 9.30
C ARG A 227 -11.49 -7.35 8.27
N PRO A 228 -10.16 -7.54 8.39
CA PRO A 228 -9.42 -8.42 7.50
C PRO A 228 -10.00 -9.84 7.45
N LYS A 229 -9.85 -10.50 6.29
CA LYS A 229 -10.34 -11.88 6.05
C LYS A 229 -9.79 -12.95 7.00
N THR A 230 -8.78 -12.60 7.80
CA THR A 230 -8.21 -13.48 8.82
C THR A 230 -9.11 -13.64 10.02
N GLY A 231 -10.13 -12.80 10.22
CA GLY A 231 -10.93 -12.84 11.44
C GLY A 231 -10.08 -12.56 12.69
N THR A 232 -10.50 -13.07 13.83
CA THR A 232 -9.89 -12.81 15.14
C THR A 232 -8.78 -13.82 15.46
N TYR A 233 -9.03 -15.10 15.32
CA TYR A 233 -8.09 -16.18 15.65
C TYR A 233 -6.95 -16.27 14.62
N ALA A 234 -7.23 -16.26 13.32
CA ALA A 234 -6.14 -16.32 12.34
C ALA A 234 -5.29 -15.03 12.28
N LEU A 235 -5.83 -13.89 12.77
CA LEU A 235 -5.05 -12.67 13.01
C LEU A 235 -4.15 -12.83 14.24
N SER A 236 -4.67 -13.42 15.33
CA SER A 236 -3.87 -13.73 16.52
C SER A 236 -2.69 -14.66 16.21
N ASP A 237 -2.89 -15.65 15.33
CA ASP A 237 -1.81 -16.50 14.83
C ASP A 237 -0.77 -15.73 14.01
N LEU A 238 -1.20 -14.68 13.30
CA LEU A 238 -0.30 -13.85 12.50
C LEU A 238 0.57 -12.94 13.38
N VAL A 239 -0.04 -12.33 14.41
CA VAL A 239 0.66 -11.45 15.37
C VAL A 239 1.56 -12.28 16.29
N GLY A 240 1.01 -13.34 16.89
CA GLY A 240 1.65 -14.18 17.89
C GLY A 240 0.89 -14.15 19.22
N LEU A 241 0.55 -15.32 19.75
CA LEU A 241 -0.25 -15.43 20.98
C LEU A 241 0.49 -14.90 22.21
N ASP A 242 1.82 -15.00 22.24
CA ASP A 242 2.64 -14.50 23.34
C ASP A 242 2.60 -12.97 23.48
N ILE A 243 2.53 -12.23 22.36
CA ILE A 243 2.36 -10.77 22.39
C ILE A 243 0.99 -10.44 22.97
N ALA A 244 -0.07 -11.11 22.48
CA ALA A 244 -1.42 -10.90 22.99
C ALA A 244 -1.52 -11.20 24.50
N VAL A 245 -0.98 -12.34 24.95
CA VAL A 245 -0.95 -12.72 26.37
C VAL A 245 -0.14 -11.73 27.20
N SER A 246 1.00 -11.23 26.69
CA SER A 246 1.81 -10.23 27.39
C SER A 246 1.04 -8.92 27.59
N VAL A 247 0.33 -8.44 26.56
CA VAL A 247 -0.49 -7.23 26.65
C VAL A 247 -1.66 -7.43 27.62
N ILE A 248 -2.40 -8.55 27.51
CA ILE A 248 -3.52 -8.88 28.41
C ILE A 248 -3.05 -8.90 29.88
N LYS A 249 -1.96 -9.61 30.17
CA LYS A 249 -1.39 -9.67 31.53
C LYS A 249 -0.95 -8.29 32.02
N GLY A 250 -0.32 -7.50 31.16
CA GLY A 250 0.09 -6.13 31.50
C GLY A 250 -1.10 -5.23 31.85
N MET A 251 -2.19 -5.33 31.07
CA MET A 251 -3.44 -4.61 31.33
C MET A 251 -4.09 -5.07 32.63
N GLN A 252 -4.15 -6.38 32.90
CA GLN A 252 -4.71 -6.93 34.14
C GLN A 252 -4.01 -6.45 35.42
N GLN A 253 -2.75 -5.99 35.34
CA GLN A 253 -2.04 -5.38 36.48
C GLN A 253 -2.56 -3.97 36.83
N VAL A 254 -3.33 -3.34 35.94
CA VAL A 254 -3.92 -2.02 36.16
C VAL A 254 -5.37 -2.22 36.65
N PRO A 255 -5.70 -1.84 37.90
CA PRO A 255 -7.00 -2.18 38.51
C PRO A 255 -8.22 -1.73 37.71
N GLU A 256 -8.15 -0.56 37.07
CA GLU A 256 -9.24 -0.02 36.25
C GLU A 256 -9.42 -0.76 34.90
N GLU A 257 -8.43 -1.54 34.48
CA GLU A 257 -8.46 -2.33 33.24
C GLU A 257 -8.92 -3.76 33.47
N THR A 258 -8.70 -4.29 34.68
CA THR A 258 -9.05 -5.68 35.04
C THR A 258 -10.46 -6.10 34.61
N PRO A 259 -11.51 -5.25 34.69
CA PRO A 259 -12.85 -5.64 34.24
C PRO A 259 -13.00 -5.92 32.73
N TYR A 260 -12.09 -5.42 31.90
CA TYR A 260 -12.20 -5.46 30.43
C TYR A 260 -11.31 -6.53 29.77
N PHE A 261 -10.43 -7.17 30.55
CA PHE A 261 -9.47 -8.16 30.07
C PHE A 261 -9.64 -9.49 30.82
N HIS A 262 -10.07 -10.52 30.08
CA HIS A 262 -10.43 -11.82 30.63
C HIS A 262 -9.43 -12.90 30.25
N ASP A 263 -9.25 -13.88 31.14
CA ASP A 263 -8.51 -15.09 30.81
C ASP A 263 -9.34 -15.98 29.88
N VAL A 264 -8.72 -16.45 28.80
CA VAL A 264 -9.35 -17.31 27.80
C VAL A 264 -8.65 -18.68 27.85
N LYS A 265 -9.39 -19.76 28.13
CA LYS A 265 -8.81 -21.08 28.39
C LYS A 265 -8.10 -21.63 27.17
N ILE A 266 -8.68 -21.47 25.98
CA ILE A 266 -8.07 -21.94 24.73
C ILE A 266 -6.74 -21.21 24.45
N VAL A 267 -6.67 -19.90 24.70
CA VAL A 267 -5.44 -19.10 24.54
C VAL A 267 -4.37 -19.61 25.48
N ASN A 268 -4.69 -19.79 26.76
CA ASN A 268 -3.75 -20.27 27.77
C ASN A 268 -3.24 -21.69 27.45
N THR A 269 -4.14 -22.59 27.05
CA THR A 269 -3.79 -23.96 26.65
C THR A 269 -2.80 -23.97 25.48
N LEU A 270 -3.08 -23.19 24.43
CA LEU A 270 -2.18 -23.11 23.28
C LEU A 270 -0.84 -22.45 23.64
N PHE A 271 -0.86 -21.40 24.46
CA PHE A 271 0.33 -20.71 24.92
C PHE A 271 1.25 -21.63 25.74
N GLU A 272 0.70 -22.36 26.72
CA GLU A 272 1.44 -23.32 27.55
C GLU A 272 2.03 -24.47 26.72
N ASN A 273 1.35 -24.89 25.66
CA ASN A 273 1.82 -25.90 24.71
C ASN A 273 2.83 -25.37 23.67
N GLY A 274 3.24 -24.10 23.76
CA GLY A 274 4.16 -23.47 22.80
C GLY A 274 3.57 -23.25 21.41
N ALA A 275 2.24 -23.30 21.27
CA ALA A 275 1.52 -23.03 20.04
C ALA A 275 1.27 -21.53 19.85
N LEU A 276 2.36 -20.79 19.60
CA LEU A 276 2.40 -19.33 19.52
C LEU A 276 1.98 -18.72 18.17
N GLY A 277 1.35 -19.48 17.27
CA GLY A 277 0.90 -19.03 15.95
C GLY A 277 1.88 -19.35 14.81
N ARG A 278 1.92 -18.49 13.78
CA ARG A 278 2.67 -18.72 12.54
C ARG A 278 4.18 -18.85 12.76
N LYS A 279 4.72 -18.18 13.78
CA LYS A 279 6.16 -18.20 14.10
C LYS A 279 6.65 -19.55 14.61
N THR A 280 5.80 -20.30 15.31
CA THR A 280 6.06 -21.69 15.74
C THR A 280 5.42 -22.70 14.78
N LYS A 281 4.79 -22.23 13.69
CA LYS A 281 4.05 -23.02 12.69
C LYS A 281 2.79 -23.71 13.24
N GLN A 282 2.35 -23.36 14.45
CA GLN A 282 1.17 -23.89 15.12
C GLN A 282 0.59 -22.86 16.10
N GLY A 283 -0.72 -22.62 16.04
CA GLY A 283 -1.50 -21.80 16.98
C GLY A 283 -2.96 -22.24 16.93
N PHE A 284 -3.92 -21.33 16.74
CA PHE A 284 -5.31 -21.72 16.47
C PHE A 284 -5.44 -22.53 15.19
N TYR A 285 -4.59 -22.25 14.21
CA TYR A 285 -4.44 -23.02 12.99
C TYR A 285 -3.03 -23.62 12.87
N LYS A 286 -2.93 -24.72 12.14
CA LYS A 286 -1.66 -25.27 11.67
C LYS A 286 -1.78 -25.77 10.24
N LYS A 287 -0.64 -25.98 9.59
CA LYS A 287 -0.60 -26.75 8.34
C LYS A 287 -0.16 -28.17 8.67
N ASP A 288 -0.93 -29.13 8.17
CA ASP A 288 -0.53 -30.52 8.20
C ASP A 288 0.82 -30.71 7.49
N LYS A 289 1.69 -31.56 8.05
CA LYS A 289 3.07 -31.69 7.56
C LYS A 289 3.12 -32.41 6.22
N GLU A 290 2.24 -33.38 5.99
CA GLU A 290 2.25 -34.25 4.82
C GLU A 290 1.36 -33.70 3.71
N THR A 291 0.07 -33.53 4.00
CA THR A 291 -0.96 -33.10 3.04
C THR A 291 -0.93 -31.60 2.76
N LYS A 292 -0.24 -30.81 3.60
CA LYS A 292 -0.29 -29.33 3.61
C LYS A 292 -1.68 -28.75 3.83
N ALA A 293 -2.65 -29.58 4.23
CA ALA A 293 -4.00 -29.14 4.56
C ALA A 293 -3.98 -28.15 5.74
N ARG A 294 -4.89 -27.18 5.73
CA ARG A 294 -5.09 -26.30 6.88
C ARG A 294 -5.94 -27.05 7.90
N LEU A 295 -5.46 -27.10 9.14
CA LEU A 295 -6.16 -27.66 10.28
C LEU A 295 -6.46 -26.55 11.29
N VAL A 296 -7.51 -26.73 12.09
CA VAL A 296 -7.94 -25.82 13.16
C VAL A 296 -8.01 -26.57 14.47
N TYR A 297 -7.62 -25.94 15.57
CA TYR A 297 -7.73 -26.52 16.90
C TYR A 297 -9.21 -26.71 17.28
N ASP A 298 -9.56 -27.86 17.80
CA ASP A 298 -10.90 -28.18 18.29
C ASP A 298 -10.84 -28.26 19.81
N VAL A 299 -11.64 -27.43 20.49
CA VAL A 299 -11.60 -27.28 21.95
C VAL A 299 -12.09 -28.54 22.66
N GLU A 300 -13.11 -29.20 22.10
CA GLU A 300 -13.70 -30.40 22.71
C GLU A 300 -12.79 -31.61 22.55
N LYS A 301 -12.15 -31.75 21.39
CA LYS A 301 -11.22 -32.86 21.09
C LYS A 301 -9.80 -32.62 21.61
N GLN A 302 -9.47 -31.39 21.96
CA GLN A 302 -8.11 -30.96 22.33
C GLN A 302 -7.05 -31.33 21.28
N ASP A 303 -7.43 -31.37 20.01
CA ASP A 303 -6.53 -31.65 18.89
C ASP A 303 -7.00 -30.89 17.64
N TYR A 304 -6.19 -30.91 16.60
CA TYR A 304 -6.45 -30.23 15.35
C TYR A 304 -7.27 -31.10 14.40
N VAL A 305 -8.36 -30.53 13.90
CA VAL A 305 -9.27 -31.16 12.94
C VAL A 305 -9.20 -30.46 11.58
N PRO A 306 -9.65 -31.10 10.48
CA PRO A 306 -9.84 -30.44 9.21
C PRO A 306 -10.79 -29.24 9.31
N VAL A 307 -10.47 -28.15 8.63
CA VAL A 307 -11.32 -26.95 8.59
C VAL A 307 -12.62 -27.26 7.84
N SER A 308 -13.77 -27.15 8.51
CA SER A 308 -15.11 -27.17 7.91
C SER A 308 -15.56 -25.77 7.52
N GLN A 309 -16.56 -25.66 6.63
CA GLN A 309 -17.20 -24.38 6.35
C GLN A 309 -18.19 -24.01 7.47
N PRO A 310 -18.25 -22.75 7.91
CA PRO A 310 -19.28 -22.26 8.83
C PRO A 310 -20.69 -22.56 8.32
N GLN A 311 -21.60 -22.97 9.20
CA GLN A 311 -23.01 -23.23 8.87
C GLN A 311 -23.97 -22.33 9.68
N LEU A 312 -23.63 -21.04 9.79
CA LEU A 312 -24.43 -20.08 10.53
C LEU A 312 -25.45 -19.40 9.59
N PRO A 313 -26.77 -19.46 9.88
CA PRO A 313 -27.79 -18.87 9.01
C PRO A 313 -27.59 -17.38 8.71
N ILE A 314 -27.18 -16.59 9.72
CA ILE A 314 -26.96 -15.14 9.60
C ILE A 314 -25.93 -14.78 8.52
N LEU A 315 -24.96 -15.66 8.23
CA LEU A 315 -23.96 -15.42 7.20
C LEU A 315 -24.56 -15.35 5.78
N ASN A 316 -25.75 -15.93 5.56
CA ASN A 316 -26.44 -15.87 4.28
C ASN A 316 -27.14 -14.52 4.05
N GLU A 317 -27.36 -13.74 5.12
CA GLU A 317 -27.97 -12.41 5.05
C GLU A 317 -26.93 -11.31 4.80
N PHE A 318 -25.65 -11.63 5.04
CA PHE A 318 -24.55 -10.70 4.83
C PHE A 318 -24.14 -10.57 3.36
N ASN A 319 -23.74 -9.36 2.98
CA ASN A 319 -23.19 -9.05 1.68
C ASN A 319 -21.93 -8.17 1.79
N LYS A 320 -21.49 -7.57 0.69
CA LYS A 320 -20.25 -6.76 0.64
C LYS A 320 -20.40 -5.37 1.28
N ASP A 321 -21.63 -4.92 1.45
CA ASP A 321 -21.95 -3.69 2.16
C ASP A 321 -21.93 -3.94 3.67
N VAL A 322 -20.98 -3.31 4.34
CA VAL A 322 -20.80 -3.44 5.77
C VAL A 322 -21.96 -2.76 6.51
N VAL A 323 -22.52 -1.67 5.98
CA VAL A 323 -23.62 -0.95 6.64
C VAL A 323 -24.87 -1.83 6.71
N HIS A 324 -25.21 -2.49 5.60
CA HIS A 324 -26.26 -3.52 5.56
C HIS A 324 -26.01 -4.62 6.61
N ASN A 325 -24.80 -5.17 6.67
CA ASN A 325 -24.49 -6.24 7.62
C ASN A 325 -24.63 -5.77 9.08
N LEU A 326 -24.23 -4.53 9.40
CA LEU A 326 -24.39 -3.95 10.73
C LEU A 326 -25.86 -3.77 11.11
N ASP A 327 -26.71 -3.41 10.16
CA ASP A 327 -28.16 -3.34 10.38
C ASP A 327 -28.78 -4.73 10.65
N VAL A 328 -28.37 -5.75 9.89
CA VAL A 328 -28.77 -7.15 10.15
C VAL A 328 -28.35 -7.55 11.57
N ILE A 329 -27.10 -7.29 11.96
CA ILE A 329 -26.59 -7.61 13.30
C ILE A 329 -27.38 -6.90 14.40
N PHE A 330 -27.67 -5.61 14.23
CA PHE A 330 -28.41 -4.83 15.23
C PHE A 330 -29.80 -5.42 15.50
N ASN A 331 -30.49 -5.91 14.46
CA ASN A 331 -31.84 -6.44 14.59
C ASN A 331 -31.89 -7.95 14.92
N ALA A 332 -30.75 -8.64 14.88
CA ALA A 332 -30.70 -10.08 15.05
C ALA A 332 -31.07 -10.54 16.49
N GLN A 333 -31.72 -11.70 16.56
CA GLN A 333 -32.17 -12.33 17.81
C GLN A 333 -31.63 -13.76 17.97
N ASP A 334 -30.99 -14.30 16.93
CA ASP A 334 -30.29 -15.57 17.01
C ASP A 334 -28.95 -15.43 17.75
N GLU A 335 -28.41 -16.56 18.21
CA GLU A 335 -27.20 -16.60 19.03
C GLU A 335 -25.98 -15.95 18.36
N ALA A 336 -25.79 -16.14 17.05
CA ALA A 336 -24.64 -15.59 16.33
C ALA A 336 -24.78 -14.07 16.12
N GLY A 337 -26.01 -13.60 15.86
CA GLY A 337 -26.33 -12.18 15.81
C GLY A 337 -26.11 -11.46 17.13
N LEU A 338 -26.61 -12.04 18.23
CA LEU A 338 -26.40 -11.50 19.59
C LEU A 338 -24.91 -11.47 19.96
N PHE A 339 -24.15 -12.52 19.67
CA PHE A 339 -22.71 -12.56 19.86
C PHE A 339 -21.98 -11.42 19.11
N LEU A 340 -22.37 -11.16 17.86
CA LEU A 340 -21.81 -10.06 17.06
C LEU A 340 -22.19 -8.69 17.62
N TRP A 341 -23.45 -8.50 18.03
CA TRP A 341 -23.88 -7.28 18.69
C TRP A 341 -23.07 -7.02 19.96
N GLU A 342 -22.98 -7.99 20.86
CA GLU A 342 -22.24 -7.85 22.13
C GLU A 342 -20.78 -7.50 21.90
N THR A 343 -20.14 -8.14 20.92
CA THR A 343 -18.76 -7.84 20.51
C THR A 343 -18.60 -6.39 20.04
N LEU A 344 -19.50 -5.91 19.18
CA LEU A 344 -19.45 -4.55 18.64
C LEU A 344 -19.75 -3.52 19.73
N ARG A 345 -20.81 -3.76 20.52
CA ARG A 345 -21.20 -2.96 21.68
C ARG A 345 -20.06 -2.80 22.67
N ASN A 346 -19.36 -3.88 23.01
CA ASN A 346 -18.21 -3.85 23.91
C ASN A 346 -17.03 -3.08 23.30
N ASN A 347 -16.77 -3.25 22.01
CA ASN A 347 -15.75 -2.46 21.31
C ASN A 347 -16.09 -0.96 21.31
N PHE A 348 -17.35 -0.58 21.09
CA PHE A 348 -17.80 0.81 21.13
C PHE A 348 -17.65 1.39 22.53
N TYR A 349 -18.15 0.69 23.55
CA TYR A 349 -18.06 1.13 24.93
C TYR A 349 -16.61 1.29 25.39
N TYR A 350 -15.78 0.26 25.18
CA TYR A 350 -14.38 0.30 25.58
C TYR A 350 -13.61 1.38 24.82
N SER A 351 -13.92 1.63 23.55
CA SER A 351 -13.37 2.77 22.81
C SER A 351 -13.79 4.10 23.43
N ALA A 352 -15.07 4.25 23.78
CA ALA A 352 -15.62 5.50 24.31
C ALA A 352 -15.00 5.92 25.66
N ILE A 353 -14.82 4.97 26.59
CA ILE A 353 -14.17 5.26 27.88
C ILE A 353 -12.68 5.57 27.72
N ASN A 354 -12.06 5.13 26.61
CA ASN A 354 -10.64 5.27 26.37
C ASN A 354 -10.24 6.52 25.61
N VAL A 355 -11.19 7.29 25.05
CA VAL A 355 -10.90 8.61 24.48
C VAL A 355 -10.21 9.49 25.53
N PRO A 356 -10.88 9.95 26.61
CA PRO A 356 -10.26 10.88 27.57
C PRO A 356 -9.03 10.33 28.31
N LYS A 357 -8.77 9.01 28.21
CA LYS A 357 -7.60 8.36 28.80
C LYS A 357 -6.41 8.27 27.85
N ALA A 358 -6.63 7.80 26.62
CA ALA A 358 -5.56 7.47 25.68
C ALA A 358 -5.36 8.53 24.59
N THR A 359 -6.38 9.33 24.26
CA THR A 359 -6.31 10.39 23.25
C THR A 359 -7.48 11.38 23.33
N ASP A 360 -7.22 12.67 23.18
CA ASP A 360 -8.29 13.69 23.23
C ASP A 360 -9.19 13.71 21.98
N ASP A 361 -8.82 13.01 20.90
CA ASP A 361 -9.60 12.92 19.64
C ASP A 361 -10.08 11.48 19.42
N PHE A 362 -11.40 11.25 19.47
CA PHE A 362 -11.99 9.92 19.21
C PHE A 362 -11.57 9.35 17.84
N ARG A 363 -11.30 10.22 16.86
CA ARG A 363 -10.83 9.81 15.53
C ARG A 363 -9.47 9.11 15.58
N ASP A 364 -8.64 9.37 16.59
CA ASP A 364 -7.37 8.68 16.76
C ASP A 364 -7.54 7.20 17.10
N ILE A 365 -8.63 6.83 17.79
CA ILE A 365 -8.99 5.40 18.00
C ILE A 365 -9.38 4.75 16.67
N ASP A 366 -10.21 5.44 15.87
CA ASP A 366 -10.59 4.94 14.55
C ASP A 366 -9.37 4.82 13.61
N ARG A 367 -8.52 5.85 13.58
CA ARG A 367 -7.23 5.84 12.87
C ARG A 367 -6.36 4.68 13.33
N ALA A 368 -6.27 4.42 14.64
CA ALA A 368 -5.47 3.34 15.17
C ALA A 368 -5.92 1.98 14.65
N LEU A 369 -7.23 1.70 14.62
CA LEU A 369 -7.73 0.40 14.15
C LEU A 369 -7.76 0.28 12.63
N VAL A 370 -8.06 1.37 11.91
CA VAL A 370 -8.04 1.39 10.45
C VAL A 370 -6.60 1.30 9.92
N TRP A 371 -5.67 2.08 10.45
CA TRP A 371 -4.28 2.13 9.97
C TRP A 371 -3.35 1.07 10.60
N GLY A 372 -3.65 0.61 11.82
CA GLY A 372 -2.83 -0.35 12.58
C GLY A 372 -3.36 -1.78 12.57
N PHE A 373 -4.67 -1.99 12.46
CA PHE A 373 -5.30 -3.32 12.37
C PHE A 373 -5.96 -3.61 11.02
N ASN A 374 -5.88 -2.64 10.09
CA ASN A 374 -6.41 -2.75 8.72
C ASN A 374 -7.92 -3.03 8.68
N TRP A 375 -8.66 -2.45 9.63
CA TRP A 375 -10.13 -2.42 9.59
C TRP A 375 -10.59 -1.47 8.48
N LYS A 376 -11.77 -1.71 7.92
CA LYS A 376 -12.40 -0.84 6.91
C LYS A 376 -12.95 0.45 7.55
N LEU A 377 -13.52 0.32 8.74
CA LEU A 377 -14.09 1.38 9.55
C LEU A 377 -13.64 1.18 11.00
N GLY A 378 -13.34 2.28 11.70
CA GLY A 378 -13.05 2.27 13.13
C GLY A 378 -14.29 2.11 14.01
N PRO A 379 -14.15 1.93 15.33
CA PRO A 379 -15.27 1.75 16.26
C PRO A 379 -16.35 2.84 16.16
N PHE A 380 -15.97 4.12 16.08
CA PHE A 380 -16.94 5.22 16.03
C PHE A 380 -17.58 5.34 14.65
N GLN A 381 -16.83 5.10 13.58
CA GLN A 381 -17.40 4.95 12.23
C GLN A 381 -18.41 3.78 12.13
N LEU A 382 -18.12 2.65 12.78
CA LEU A 382 -19.03 1.50 12.84
C LEU A 382 -20.29 1.82 13.65
N TRP A 383 -20.15 2.54 14.75
CA TRP A 383 -21.27 3.03 15.56
C TRP A 383 -22.18 3.95 14.72
N ASP A 384 -21.62 4.96 14.06
CA ASP A 384 -22.38 5.86 13.17
C ASP A 384 -23.06 5.11 12.02
N ALA A 385 -22.34 4.18 11.38
CA ALA A 385 -22.88 3.36 10.29
C ALA A 385 -24.04 2.46 10.76
N MET A 386 -23.98 1.99 12.01
CA MET A 386 -25.07 1.25 12.64
C MET A 386 -26.16 2.20 13.17
N GLY A 387 -25.99 3.51 13.19
CA GLY A 387 -26.97 4.48 13.65
C GLY A 387 -26.71 4.91 15.10
N TYR A 388 -26.16 6.10 15.27
CA TYR A 388 -25.73 6.66 16.55
C TYR A 388 -26.77 6.51 17.68
N GLU A 389 -27.96 7.11 17.51
CA GLU A 389 -28.99 7.16 18.56
C GLU A 389 -29.47 5.77 18.97
N ARG A 390 -29.81 4.89 18.01
CA ARG A 390 -30.34 3.56 18.34
C ARG A 390 -29.30 2.67 19.03
N VAL A 391 -28.02 2.82 18.67
CA VAL A 391 -26.92 2.11 19.33
C VAL A 391 -26.71 2.67 20.73
N LYS A 392 -26.71 3.99 20.89
CA LYS A 392 -26.59 4.68 22.17
C LYS A 392 -27.68 4.22 23.14
N THR A 393 -28.96 4.31 22.75
CA THR A 393 -30.10 3.90 23.59
C THR A 393 -29.98 2.43 24.02
N ARG A 394 -29.68 1.52 23.08
CA ARG A 394 -29.55 0.10 23.42
C ARG A 394 -28.35 -0.17 24.35
N MET A 395 -27.25 0.56 24.18
CA MET A 395 -26.11 0.48 25.08
C MET A 395 -26.46 0.98 26.49
N GLU A 396 -27.19 2.09 26.60
CA GLU A 396 -27.65 2.62 27.90
C GLU A 396 -28.58 1.63 28.61
N ASP A 397 -29.49 0.99 27.88
CA ASP A 397 -30.40 -0.03 28.42
C ASP A 397 -29.65 -1.28 28.93
N GLU A 398 -28.58 -1.69 28.23
CA GLU A 398 -27.85 -2.94 28.52
C GLU A 398 -26.66 -2.76 29.48
N LEU A 399 -25.97 -1.62 29.46
CA LEU A 399 -24.73 -1.36 30.20
C LEU A 399 -24.88 -0.26 31.27
N GLY A 400 -25.95 0.54 31.22
CA GLY A 400 -26.12 1.74 32.03
C GLY A 400 -25.44 2.97 31.42
N ASP A 401 -25.11 3.96 32.25
CA ASP A 401 -24.64 5.26 31.80
C ASP A 401 -23.37 5.18 30.94
N LEU A 402 -23.40 5.88 29.80
CA LEU A 402 -22.24 6.06 28.90
C LEU A 402 -21.38 7.26 29.35
N PRO A 403 -20.12 7.37 28.88
CA PRO A 403 -19.29 8.53 29.17
C PRO A 403 -19.99 9.85 28.79
N GLN A 404 -19.90 10.86 29.66
CA GLN A 404 -20.62 12.13 29.49
C GLN A 404 -20.41 12.77 28.11
N TRP A 405 -19.19 12.71 27.58
CA TRP A 405 -18.87 13.30 26.28
C TRP A 405 -19.63 12.65 25.11
N ILE A 406 -20.08 11.39 25.25
CA ILE A 406 -20.99 10.76 24.27
C ILE A 406 -22.34 11.47 24.33
N SER A 407 -22.88 11.67 25.53
CA SER A 407 -24.16 12.36 25.71
C SER A 407 -24.13 13.84 25.29
N ASP A 408 -22.95 14.46 25.27
CA ASP A 408 -22.76 15.84 24.85
C ASP A 408 -22.69 16.01 23.32
N LEU A 409 -22.61 14.92 22.54
CA LEU A 409 -22.64 14.98 21.08
C LEU A 409 -24.06 15.26 20.56
N ASP A 410 -24.17 16.25 19.66
CA ASP A 410 -25.39 16.55 18.92
C ASP A 410 -25.46 15.68 17.65
N GLY A 411 -25.96 14.45 17.81
CA GLY A 411 -25.99 13.42 16.77
C GLY A 411 -24.73 12.53 16.75
N GLY A 412 -24.31 12.09 15.56
CA GLY A 412 -23.21 11.14 15.38
C GLY A 412 -21.80 11.72 15.51
N PHE A 413 -20.79 10.86 15.36
CA PHE A 413 -19.38 11.21 15.49
C PHE A 413 -18.84 11.98 14.27
N TYR A 414 -19.22 11.57 13.07
CA TYR A 414 -18.72 12.12 11.81
C TYR A 414 -19.80 12.90 11.05
N LYS A 415 -19.43 14.05 10.51
CA LYS A 415 -20.27 14.77 9.53
C LYS A 415 -20.24 14.05 8.19
N GLN A 416 -21.22 14.36 7.33
CA GLN A 416 -21.23 13.90 5.95
C GLN A 416 -19.93 14.31 5.25
N ASP A 417 -19.26 13.36 4.61
CA ASP A 417 -17.95 13.48 3.94
C ASP A 417 -16.74 13.76 4.85
N GLU A 418 -16.89 13.72 6.18
CA GLU A 418 -15.75 13.79 7.10
C GLU A 418 -14.94 12.49 7.06
N THR A 419 -13.61 12.60 7.12
CA THR A 419 -12.68 11.48 6.95
C THR A 419 -11.67 11.43 8.08
N ILE A 420 -11.18 10.23 8.40
CA ILE A 420 -10.08 10.04 9.36
C ILE A 420 -8.71 10.49 8.81
N GLU A 421 -8.59 10.72 7.49
CA GLU A 421 -7.36 11.14 6.86
C GLU A 421 -7.01 12.59 7.20
N TYR A 422 -5.73 12.83 7.53
CA TYR A 422 -5.23 14.20 7.70
C TYR A 422 -5.06 14.96 6.38
N ALA A 423 -5.06 14.25 5.25
CA ALA A 423 -4.94 14.88 3.94
C ALA A 423 -6.23 15.59 3.58
N THR A 424 -6.09 16.78 2.99
CA THR A 424 -7.21 17.54 2.44
C THR A 424 -7.93 16.70 1.37
N PRO A 425 -9.23 16.40 1.55
CA PRO A 425 -10.03 15.72 0.53
C PRO A 425 -9.96 16.44 -0.81
N VAL A 426 -9.99 15.68 -1.91
CA VAL A 426 -9.91 16.28 -3.26
C VAL A 426 -11.05 17.26 -3.52
N SER A 427 -12.23 17.00 -2.94
CA SER A 427 -13.40 17.88 -2.99
C SER A 427 -13.13 19.29 -2.46
N HIS A 428 -12.23 19.48 -1.49
CA HIS A 428 -11.87 20.81 -1.00
C HIS A 428 -11.06 21.64 -1.99
N PHE A 429 -10.39 21.01 -2.96
CA PHE A 429 -9.73 21.76 -4.02
C PHE A 429 -10.70 22.19 -5.12
N VAL A 430 -11.86 21.52 -5.23
CA VAL A 430 -12.85 21.75 -6.28
C VAL A 430 -13.68 22.99 -5.97
N LYS A 431 -13.64 23.96 -6.88
CA LYS A 431 -14.50 25.13 -6.86
C LYS A 431 -15.85 24.83 -7.53
N ASP A 432 -15.78 24.38 -8.78
CA ASP A 432 -16.97 24.09 -9.59
C ASP A 432 -16.75 22.79 -10.39
N GLU A 433 -17.83 22.04 -10.61
CA GLU A 433 -17.86 20.94 -11.54
C GLU A 433 -18.20 21.46 -12.95
N LEU A 434 -17.40 21.11 -13.94
CA LEU A 434 -17.63 21.54 -15.32
C LEU A 434 -18.49 20.55 -16.08
N TRP A 435 -18.24 19.24 -15.90
CA TRP A 435 -19.08 18.17 -16.43
C TRP A 435 -18.74 16.81 -15.78
N ASP A 436 -19.72 15.90 -15.81
CA ASP A 436 -19.57 14.48 -15.54
C ASP A 436 -20.06 13.69 -16.77
N LYS A 437 -19.17 12.91 -17.38
CA LYS A 437 -19.42 12.09 -18.58
C LYS A 437 -19.44 10.59 -18.27
N GLY A 438 -19.82 10.22 -17.05
CA GLY A 438 -19.92 8.83 -16.60
C GLY A 438 -18.56 8.24 -16.23
N ASP A 439 -17.69 7.99 -17.22
CA ASP A 439 -16.37 7.38 -17.01
C ASP A 439 -15.29 8.38 -16.59
N ALA A 440 -15.58 9.67 -16.77
CA ALA A 440 -14.69 10.77 -16.44
C ALA A 440 -15.49 11.96 -15.91
N LYS A 441 -14.88 12.70 -14.98
CA LYS A 441 -15.42 13.94 -14.43
C LYS A 441 -14.37 15.04 -14.50
N LEU A 442 -14.76 16.23 -14.94
CA LEU A 442 -13.90 17.40 -14.98
C LEU A 442 -14.39 18.46 -14.00
N SER A 443 -13.48 18.99 -13.22
CA SER A 443 -13.74 20.07 -12.28
C SER A 443 -12.65 21.14 -12.38
N VAL A 444 -12.95 22.34 -11.89
CA VAL A 444 -11.98 23.43 -11.77
C VAL A 444 -11.64 23.66 -10.30
N THR A 445 -10.38 23.93 -10.00
CA THR A 445 -9.93 24.25 -8.65
C THR A 445 -10.09 25.73 -8.30
N HIS A 446 -9.98 26.06 -7.01
CA HIS A 446 -9.92 27.46 -6.57
C HIS A 446 -8.75 28.26 -7.18
N ASP A 447 -7.71 27.58 -7.68
CA ASP A 447 -6.51 28.17 -8.30
C ASP A 447 -6.55 28.13 -9.85
N ASN A 448 -7.73 27.97 -10.47
CA ASN A 448 -7.92 27.90 -11.92
C ASN A 448 -7.12 26.77 -12.61
N GLN A 449 -6.96 25.63 -11.92
CA GLN A 449 -6.41 24.40 -12.50
C GLN A 449 -7.57 23.44 -12.81
N LEU A 450 -7.42 22.61 -13.84
CA LEU A 450 -8.38 21.54 -14.15
C LEU A 450 -8.06 20.27 -13.36
N LEU A 451 -9.10 19.56 -12.92
CA LEU A 451 -9.03 18.24 -12.29
C LEU A 451 -9.83 17.25 -13.14
N LEU A 452 -9.13 16.37 -13.86
CA LEU A 452 -9.74 15.28 -14.62
C LEU A 452 -9.68 13.99 -13.81
N LYS A 453 -10.84 13.51 -13.39
CA LYS A 453 -11.00 12.28 -12.61
C LYS A 453 -11.37 11.11 -13.53
N LEU A 454 -10.61 10.03 -13.48
CA LEU A 454 -11.04 8.71 -13.97
C LEU A 454 -11.95 8.07 -12.92
N GLN A 455 -13.14 7.60 -13.33
CA GLN A 455 -14.12 7.07 -12.37
C GLN A 455 -14.96 5.88 -12.86
N SER A 456 -14.64 5.34 -14.04
CA SER A 456 -15.19 4.06 -14.48
C SER A 456 -14.88 2.95 -13.46
N LYS A 457 -15.59 1.81 -13.54
CA LYS A 457 -15.36 0.70 -12.60
C LYS A 457 -13.93 0.16 -12.73
N ASN A 458 -13.16 0.23 -11.64
CA ASN A 458 -11.71 -0.04 -11.60
C ASN A 458 -10.85 0.90 -12.47
N ASN A 459 -11.39 2.08 -12.84
CA ASN A 459 -10.71 3.11 -13.60
C ASN A 459 -10.14 2.57 -14.92
N VAL A 460 -10.93 1.74 -15.62
CA VAL A 460 -10.57 1.21 -16.93
C VAL A 460 -10.53 2.31 -17.99
N ILE A 461 -9.61 2.18 -18.96
CA ILE A 461 -9.51 3.11 -20.09
C ILE A 461 -10.59 2.75 -21.11
N THR A 462 -11.54 3.66 -21.33
CA THR A 462 -12.68 3.51 -22.23
C THR A 462 -12.65 4.55 -23.35
N ASP A 463 -13.48 4.36 -24.37
CA ASP A 463 -13.61 5.33 -25.46
C ASP A 463 -14.24 6.63 -24.97
N GLU A 464 -15.13 6.55 -23.99
CA GLU A 464 -15.74 7.69 -23.29
C GLU A 464 -14.69 8.49 -22.51
N PHE A 465 -13.78 7.80 -21.80
CA PHE A 465 -12.65 8.48 -21.15
C PHE A 465 -11.72 9.15 -22.17
N ASN A 466 -11.46 8.49 -23.32
CA ASN A 466 -10.61 9.07 -24.37
C ASN A 466 -11.19 10.37 -24.95
N ASP A 467 -12.51 10.43 -25.18
CA ASP A 467 -13.17 11.68 -25.59
C ASP A 467 -13.06 12.75 -24.50
N ALA A 468 -13.36 12.36 -23.25
CA ALA A 468 -13.32 13.26 -22.11
C ALA A 468 -11.91 13.84 -21.88
N LEU A 469 -10.86 13.06 -22.11
CA LEU A 469 -9.47 13.51 -22.04
C LEU A 469 -9.16 14.55 -23.12
N VAL A 470 -9.59 14.31 -24.36
CA VAL A 470 -9.41 15.27 -25.47
C VAL A 470 -10.14 16.57 -25.16
N ASP A 471 -11.41 16.50 -24.76
CA ASP A 471 -12.21 17.68 -24.43
C ASP A 471 -11.60 18.48 -23.27
N ALA A 472 -11.07 17.81 -22.25
CA ALA A 472 -10.40 18.45 -21.13
C ALA A 472 -9.11 19.17 -21.56
N ILE A 473 -8.34 18.58 -22.49
CA ILE A 473 -7.13 19.19 -23.04
C ILE A 473 -7.50 20.38 -23.95
N ASP A 474 -8.53 20.25 -24.77
CA ASP A 474 -8.98 21.35 -25.62
C ASP A 474 -9.47 22.53 -24.77
N LEU A 475 -10.18 22.26 -23.68
CA LEU A 475 -10.55 23.28 -22.71
C LEU A 475 -9.32 23.89 -22.03
N LEU A 476 -8.37 23.06 -21.60
CA LEU A 476 -7.12 23.51 -20.99
C LEU A 476 -6.38 24.48 -21.92
N GLU A 477 -6.24 24.16 -23.20
CA GLU A 477 -5.43 24.93 -24.15
C GLU A 477 -6.14 26.21 -24.63
N ASN A 478 -7.46 26.20 -24.78
CA ASN A 478 -8.21 27.31 -25.36
C ASN A 478 -8.81 28.29 -24.34
N GLU A 479 -8.90 27.90 -23.07
CA GLU A 479 -9.45 28.75 -22.00
C GLU A 479 -8.38 29.28 -21.04
N HIS A 480 -8.82 30.02 -20.02
CA HIS A 480 -7.98 30.69 -19.02
C HIS A 480 -7.36 29.75 -17.96
N TYR A 481 -7.59 28.43 -18.04
CA TYR A 481 -7.02 27.47 -17.08
C TYR A 481 -5.50 27.38 -17.21
N THR A 482 -4.80 27.23 -16.08
CA THR A 482 -3.33 27.30 -16.06
C THR A 482 -2.66 25.95 -16.29
N SER A 483 -3.28 24.87 -15.82
CA SER A 483 -2.73 23.52 -15.81
C SER A 483 -3.82 22.49 -15.55
N MET A 484 -3.52 21.19 -15.72
CA MET A 484 -4.45 20.11 -15.41
C MET A 484 -3.79 19.00 -14.58
N VAL A 485 -4.54 18.41 -13.65
CA VAL A 485 -4.17 17.17 -12.96
C VAL A 485 -5.13 16.05 -13.34
N ILE A 486 -4.57 14.90 -13.72
CA ILE A 486 -5.32 13.66 -13.97
C ILE A 486 -5.16 12.76 -12.74
N TYR A 487 -6.26 12.26 -12.19
CA TYR A 487 -6.23 11.36 -11.03
C TYR A 487 -7.36 10.34 -11.05
N ALA A 488 -7.31 9.38 -10.13
CA ALA A 488 -8.39 8.44 -9.88
C ALA A 488 -8.59 8.21 -8.38
N ASP A 489 -9.81 7.83 -8.00
CA ASP A 489 -10.14 7.41 -6.63
C ASP A 489 -9.94 5.90 -6.43
N GLY A 490 -9.98 5.50 -5.16
CA GLY A 490 -9.83 4.11 -4.77
C GLY A 490 -8.39 3.59 -4.83
N ASN A 491 -8.26 2.26 -4.75
CA ASN A 491 -6.99 1.60 -4.50
C ASN A 491 -6.06 1.53 -5.73
N ASN A 492 -6.54 1.82 -6.93
CA ASN A 492 -5.76 1.69 -8.16
C ASN A 492 -5.99 2.91 -9.06
N PHE A 493 -4.95 3.39 -9.72
CA PHE A 493 -5.07 4.40 -10.75
C PHE A 493 -5.84 3.89 -11.97
N SER A 494 -5.42 2.76 -12.54
CA SER A 494 -6.11 2.08 -13.64
C SER A 494 -5.62 0.64 -13.81
N VAL A 495 -6.56 -0.30 -14.02
CA VAL A 495 -6.23 -1.71 -14.31
C VAL A 495 -6.11 -2.03 -15.81
N GLY A 496 -6.17 -1.00 -16.67
CA GLY A 496 -6.05 -1.13 -18.12
C GLY A 496 -7.39 -1.16 -18.85
N ALA A 497 -7.43 -1.82 -20.00
CA ALA A 497 -8.62 -1.93 -20.83
C ALA A 497 -9.55 -3.07 -20.38
N ASN A 498 -10.79 -3.05 -20.86
CA ASN A 498 -11.78 -4.07 -20.52
C ASN A 498 -11.62 -5.34 -21.39
N LEU A 499 -10.98 -6.37 -20.83
CA LEU A 499 -10.76 -7.67 -21.51
C LEU A 499 -12.05 -8.38 -21.95
N PHE A 500 -13.18 -8.15 -21.27
CA PHE A 500 -14.45 -8.73 -21.67
C PHE A 500 -14.93 -8.16 -23.00
N LEU A 501 -14.74 -6.85 -23.24
CA LEU A 501 -15.08 -6.23 -24.52
C LEU A 501 -14.20 -6.76 -25.65
N MET A 502 -12.90 -6.98 -25.39
CA MET A 502 -11.98 -7.59 -26.36
C MET A 502 -12.42 -9.01 -26.75
N LYS A 503 -12.79 -9.83 -25.76
CA LYS A 503 -13.33 -11.18 -25.99
C LYS A 503 -14.60 -11.12 -26.86
N LYS A 504 -15.53 -10.24 -26.52
CA LYS A 504 -16.79 -10.10 -27.24
C LYS A 504 -16.59 -9.64 -28.68
N ALA A 505 -15.71 -8.66 -28.91
CA ALA A 505 -15.39 -8.19 -30.25
C ALA A 505 -14.80 -9.30 -31.13
N HIS A 506 -13.98 -10.20 -30.57
CA HIS A 506 -13.51 -11.39 -31.27
C HIS A 506 -14.65 -12.34 -31.64
N GLU A 507 -15.54 -12.66 -30.68
CA GLU A 507 -16.67 -13.57 -30.91
C GLU A 507 -17.66 -13.04 -31.95
N ASP A 508 -17.90 -11.74 -31.93
CA ASP A 508 -18.85 -11.06 -32.81
C ASP A 508 -18.23 -10.71 -34.19
N GLY A 509 -16.92 -10.97 -34.39
CA GLY A 509 -16.21 -10.65 -35.63
C GLY A 509 -16.00 -9.15 -35.86
N LEU A 510 -16.05 -8.33 -34.82
CA LEU A 510 -16.01 -6.85 -34.87
C LEU A 510 -14.62 -6.26 -34.58
N VAL A 511 -13.56 -7.06 -34.62
CA VAL A 511 -12.20 -6.62 -34.28
C VAL A 511 -11.70 -5.52 -35.23
N ASP A 512 -11.88 -5.68 -36.54
CA ASP A 512 -11.42 -4.70 -37.53
C ASP A 512 -12.22 -3.40 -37.51
N ASP A 513 -13.53 -3.50 -37.28
CA ASP A 513 -14.43 -2.35 -37.44
C ASP A 513 -14.52 -1.53 -36.15
N VAL A 514 -14.53 -2.18 -34.98
CA VAL A 514 -14.73 -1.50 -33.69
C VAL A 514 -13.39 -1.31 -32.98
N VAL A 515 -12.65 -2.39 -32.73
CA VAL A 515 -11.44 -2.31 -31.90
C VAL A 515 -10.35 -1.49 -32.58
N ALA A 516 -10.20 -1.61 -33.91
CA ALA A 516 -9.23 -0.81 -34.64
C ALA A 516 -9.52 0.70 -34.58
N GLN A 517 -10.79 1.11 -34.57
CA GLN A 517 -11.18 2.51 -34.44
C GLN A 517 -10.95 3.03 -33.01
N SER A 518 -11.29 2.22 -32.00
CA SER A 518 -10.99 2.54 -30.59
C SER A 518 -9.48 2.72 -30.36
N ILE A 519 -8.63 1.93 -31.02
CA ILE A 519 -7.17 2.11 -30.96
C ILE A 519 -6.72 3.43 -31.60
N ASP A 520 -7.28 3.82 -32.75
CA ASP A 520 -6.96 5.13 -33.35
C ASP A 520 -7.33 6.29 -32.42
N LYS A 521 -8.49 6.18 -31.77
CA LYS A 521 -8.97 7.14 -30.78
C LYS A 521 -8.06 7.21 -29.55
N LEU A 522 -7.64 6.06 -29.04
CA LEU A 522 -6.70 5.95 -27.92
C LEU A 522 -5.34 6.55 -28.27
N HIS A 523 -4.80 6.26 -29.45
CA HIS A 523 -3.58 6.90 -29.93
C HIS A 523 -3.73 8.42 -30.05
N TYR A 524 -4.87 8.90 -30.55
CA TYR A 524 -5.13 10.33 -30.67
C TYR A 524 -5.18 11.01 -29.29
N SER A 525 -5.94 10.47 -28.33
CA SER A 525 -6.09 11.06 -26.99
C SER A 525 -4.76 11.11 -26.24
N PHE A 526 -3.95 10.05 -26.29
CA PHE A 526 -2.65 10.01 -25.61
C PHE A 526 -1.62 10.91 -26.29
N ASN A 527 -1.66 11.06 -27.62
CA ASN A 527 -0.84 12.06 -28.30
C ASN A 527 -1.25 13.49 -27.93
N ARG A 528 -2.56 13.79 -27.79
CA ARG A 528 -3.02 15.11 -27.29
C ARG A 528 -2.47 15.39 -25.90
N LEU A 529 -2.44 14.39 -25.02
CA LEU A 529 -1.86 14.50 -23.68
C LEU A 529 -0.34 14.76 -23.73
N LYS A 530 0.43 13.95 -24.44
CA LYS A 530 1.90 14.07 -24.50
C LYS A 530 2.37 15.42 -25.03
N TYR A 531 1.64 15.98 -26.00
CA TYR A 531 1.97 17.22 -26.70
C TYR A 531 1.13 18.41 -26.23
N SER A 532 0.53 18.34 -25.03
CA SER A 532 -0.29 19.43 -24.48
C SER A 532 0.50 20.73 -24.41
N LEU A 533 -0.14 21.84 -24.77
CA LEU A 533 0.50 23.17 -24.76
C LEU A 533 0.65 23.77 -23.35
N LYS A 534 -0.13 23.25 -22.40
CA LYS A 534 -0.08 23.60 -20.98
C LYS A 534 0.27 22.38 -20.13
N PRO A 535 0.82 22.57 -18.92
CA PRO A 535 1.29 21.47 -18.10
C PRO A 535 0.14 20.57 -17.65
N VAL A 536 0.35 19.26 -17.81
CA VAL A 536 -0.53 18.21 -17.29
C VAL A 536 0.28 17.29 -16.39
N VAL A 537 -0.20 17.08 -15.17
CA VAL A 537 0.41 16.18 -14.18
C VAL A 537 -0.53 15.01 -13.89
N THR A 538 -0.05 13.78 -13.96
CA THR A 538 -0.84 12.59 -13.61
C THR A 538 -0.47 12.08 -12.23
N ALA A 539 -1.44 12.02 -11.32
CA ALA A 539 -1.28 11.51 -9.96
C ALA A 539 -1.67 10.02 -9.90
N VAL A 540 -0.69 9.16 -9.62
CA VAL A 540 -0.82 7.70 -9.78
C VAL A 540 -0.63 6.98 -8.45
N GLN A 541 -1.49 6.01 -8.16
CA GLN A 541 -1.39 5.11 -7.01
C GLN A 541 -1.78 3.67 -7.34
N GLY A 542 -1.34 2.73 -6.49
CA GLY A 542 -1.75 1.33 -6.61
C GLY A 542 -1.33 0.73 -7.94
N ARG A 543 -2.28 0.24 -8.74
CA ARG A 543 -2.00 -0.31 -10.07
C ARG A 543 -2.22 0.71 -11.18
N ALA A 544 -1.25 0.81 -12.09
CA ALA A 544 -1.35 1.43 -13.40
C ALA A 544 -0.87 0.41 -14.45
N LEU A 545 -1.80 -0.42 -14.94
CA LEU A 545 -1.50 -1.57 -15.79
C LEU A 545 -2.09 -1.40 -17.20
N GLY A 546 -1.38 -1.94 -18.19
CA GLY A 546 -1.77 -1.88 -19.60
C GLY A 546 -2.10 -0.45 -20.06
N GLY A 547 -3.31 -0.20 -20.56
CA GLY A 547 -3.77 1.15 -20.91
C GLY A 547 -3.56 2.22 -19.83
N GLY A 548 -3.62 1.85 -18.54
CA GLY A 548 -3.28 2.75 -17.43
C GLY A 548 -1.79 3.09 -17.34
N CYS A 549 -0.92 2.12 -17.63
CA CYS A 549 0.52 2.33 -17.80
C CYS A 549 0.81 3.20 -19.03
N GLU A 550 0.08 2.99 -20.12
CA GLU A 550 0.21 3.77 -21.34
C GLU A 550 -0.22 5.23 -21.13
N LEU A 551 -1.29 5.48 -20.37
CA LEU A 551 -1.65 6.84 -19.95
C LEU A 551 -0.49 7.50 -19.20
N VAL A 552 0.11 6.81 -18.22
CA VAL A 552 1.28 7.28 -17.45
C VAL A 552 2.51 7.53 -18.35
N LEU A 553 2.73 6.68 -19.35
CA LEU A 553 3.82 6.82 -20.30
C LEU A 553 3.70 8.08 -21.15
N TYR A 554 2.48 8.44 -21.55
CA TYR A 554 2.22 9.65 -22.35
C TYR A 554 2.03 10.91 -21.50
N SER A 555 1.86 10.79 -20.18
CA SER A 555 1.76 11.95 -19.28
C SER A 555 3.01 12.83 -19.33
N PRO A 556 2.88 14.16 -19.56
CA PRO A 556 4.02 15.07 -19.55
C PRO A 556 4.82 15.04 -18.24
N ILE A 557 4.13 14.90 -17.10
CA ILE A 557 4.70 14.82 -15.76
C ILE A 557 3.89 13.84 -14.92
N VAL A 558 4.55 13.06 -14.06
CA VAL A 558 3.90 12.11 -13.16
C VAL A 558 4.27 12.40 -11.70
N VAL A 559 3.28 12.30 -10.81
CA VAL A 559 3.46 12.16 -9.36
C VAL A 559 2.98 10.77 -8.97
N ALA A 560 3.91 9.88 -8.62
CA ALA A 560 3.62 8.49 -8.29
C ALA A 560 3.77 8.22 -6.79
N ALA A 561 2.84 7.49 -6.20
CA ALA A 561 3.04 6.91 -4.87
C ALA A 561 4.17 5.85 -4.92
N SER A 562 4.99 5.77 -3.88
CA SER A 562 6.18 4.89 -3.83
C SER A 562 5.84 3.42 -4.09
N GLU A 563 4.71 2.94 -3.59
CA GLU A 563 4.22 1.56 -3.75
C GLU A 563 3.43 1.30 -5.06
N THR A 564 3.51 2.20 -6.05
CA THR A 564 2.75 2.04 -7.30
C THR A 564 3.34 0.94 -8.19
N TYR A 565 2.47 0.03 -8.64
CA TYR A 565 2.75 -1.03 -9.60
C TYR A 565 2.43 -0.55 -11.01
N ILE A 566 3.45 -0.43 -11.85
CA ILE A 566 3.32 0.10 -13.22
C ILE A 566 3.86 -0.92 -14.22
N GLY A 567 3.08 -1.24 -15.26
CA GLY A 567 3.56 -2.17 -16.28
C GLY A 567 2.63 -2.42 -17.46
N LEU A 568 3.26 -2.79 -18.57
CA LEU A 568 2.63 -3.29 -19.78
C LEU A 568 2.52 -4.82 -19.66
N VAL A 569 1.32 -5.33 -19.43
CA VAL A 569 1.04 -6.71 -18.99
C VAL A 569 0.25 -7.54 -20.01
N GLU A 570 -0.03 -6.96 -21.17
CA GLU A 570 -0.90 -7.49 -22.23
C GLU A 570 -0.44 -8.86 -22.75
N ALA A 571 0.88 -9.11 -22.80
CA ALA A 571 1.43 -10.39 -23.21
C ALA A 571 0.92 -11.56 -22.36
N GLY A 572 0.62 -11.29 -21.08
CA GLY A 572 0.07 -12.27 -20.14
C GLY A 572 -1.33 -12.75 -20.50
N VAL A 573 -2.07 -12.00 -21.32
CA VAL A 573 -3.39 -12.37 -21.86
C VAL A 573 -3.36 -12.64 -23.36
N GLY A 574 -2.17 -12.72 -23.96
CA GLY A 574 -2.00 -13.03 -25.38
C GLY A 574 -2.03 -11.84 -26.31
N LEU A 575 -1.93 -10.61 -25.79
CA LEU A 575 -1.97 -9.38 -26.57
C LEU A 575 -0.65 -8.63 -26.46
N LEU A 576 -0.54 -7.50 -27.14
CA LEU A 576 0.52 -6.51 -26.94
C LEU A 576 -0.11 -5.16 -26.54
N PRO A 577 0.66 -4.18 -26.06
CA PRO A 577 0.12 -2.84 -25.75
C PRO A 577 -0.48 -2.18 -27.00
N SER A 578 -1.60 -1.46 -26.86
CA SER A 578 -2.30 -0.86 -28.01
C SER A 578 -2.64 0.62 -27.87
N GLY A 579 -2.34 1.24 -26.73
CA GLY A 579 -2.38 2.69 -26.53
C GLY A 579 -1.08 3.39 -26.93
N GLY A 580 -0.10 2.67 -27.47
CA GLY A 580 1.17 3.23 -27.93
C GLY A 580 2.32 3.06 -26.94
N GLY A 581 2.21 2.13 -25.97
CA GLY A 581 3.22 1.88 -24.96
C GLY A 581 4.57 1.46 -25.54
N LEU A 582 4.60 0.59 -26.57
CA LEU A 582 5.82 0.24 -27.30
C LEU A 582 6.39 1.45 -28.03
N ALA A 583 5.52 2.26 -28.66
CA ALA A 583 5.94 3.48 -29.35
C ALA A 583 6.60 4.50 -28.40
N GLU A 584 6.04 4.73 -27.21
CA GLU A 584 6.62 5.65 -26.22
C GLU A 584 7.92 5.12 -25.61
N MET A 585 7.98 3.83 -25.28
CA MET A 585 9.22 3.22 -24.80
C MET A 585 10.34 3.28 -25.84
N ALA A 586 10.00 3.04 -27.12
CA ALA A 586 10.93 3.19 -28.22
C ALA A 586 11.37 4.65 -28.41
N ASP A 587 10.43 5.60 -28.37
CA ASP A 587 10.70 7.04 -28.47
C ASP A 587 11.71 7.49 -27.39
N ARG A 588 11.50 7.09 -26.13
CA ARG A 588 12.40 7.39 -25.00
C ARG A 588 13.83 6.85 -25.21
N ILE A 589 13.98 5.64 -25.75
CA ILE A 589 15.30 5.03 -25.99
C ILE A 589 15.97 5.62 -27.23
N LEU A 590 15.23 5.75 -28.33
CA LEU A 590 15.80 6.10 -29.63
C LEU A 590 16.22 7.57 -29.71
N ARG A 591 15.61 8.45 -28.90
CA ARG A 591 16.01 9.85 -28.74
C ARG A 591 17.28 10.07 -27.91
N THR A 592 17.74 9.07 -27.16
CA THR A 592 18.97 9.22 -26.38
C THR A 592 20.19 9.44 -27.28
N SER A 593 21.24 10.06 -26.73
CA SER A 593 22.55 10.20 -27.38
C SER A 593 23.39 8.92 -27.33
N HIS A 594 22.84 7.83 -26.80
CA HIS A 594 23.53 6.55 -26.67
C HIS A 594 23.91 5.96 -28.04
N LYS A 595 24.94 5.11 -28.04
CA LYS A 595 25.36 4.38 -29.24
C LYS A 595 24.29 3.37 -29.63
N PHE A 596 24.35 2.93 -30.89
CA PHE A 596 23.39 1.98 -31.44
C PHE A 596 23.29 0.69 -30.60
N ASP A 597 24.42 0.10 -30.22
CA ASP A 597 24.46 -1.13 -29.42
C ASP A 597 23.84 -0.95 -28.02
N ASP A 598 24.06 0.21 -27.38
CA ASP A 598 23.46 0.55 -26.09
C ASP A 598 21.94 0.73 -26.19
N LYS A 599 21.46 1.29 -27.31
CA LYS A 599 20.03 1.39 -27.63
C LYS A 599 19.42 0.00 -27.84
N GLN A 600 20.11 -0.89 -28.56
CA GLN A 600 19.66 -2.28 -28.73
C GLN A 600 19.59 -3.01 -27.38
N ALA A 601 20.59 -2.85 -26.51
CA ALA A 601 20.61 -3.44 -25.17
C ALA A 601 19.45 -2.93 -24.30
N SER A 602 19.19 -1.61 -24.34
CA SER A 602 18.08 -0.99 -23.61
C SER A 602 16.72 -1.48 -24.14
N MET A 603 16.58 -1.54 -25.48
CA MET A 603 15.36 -2.03 -26.12
C MET A 603 15.09 -3.51 -25.82
N THR A 604 16.14 -4.32 -25.75
CA THR A 604 16.05 -5.74 -25.36
C THR A 604 15.49 -5.91 -23.95
N LYS A 605 15.90 -5.05 -23.00
CA LYS A 605 15.37 -5.07 -21.62
C LYS A 605 13.88 -4.70 -21.59
N VAL A 606 13.49 -3.67 -22.34
CA VAL A 606 12.08 -3.27 -22.51
C VAL A 606 11.26 -4.43 -23.07
N LEU A 607 11.70 -5.01 -24.19
CA LEU A 607 11.04 -6.15 -24.81
C LEU A 607 10.88 -7.30 -23.83
N THR A 608 11.95 -7.64 -23.10
CA THR A 608 11.93 -8.73 -22.12
C THR A 608 10.88 -8.47 -21.03
N ASN A 609 10.83 -7.25 -20.48
CA ASN A 609 9.84 -6.93 -19.46
C ASN A 609 8.40 -7.08 -19.99
N ILE A 610 8.13 -6.58 -21.19
CA ILE A 610 6.79 -6.59 -21.80
C ILE A 610 6.38 -8.00 -22.23
N ALA A 611 7.25 -8.73 -22.92
CA ALA A 611 6.97 -10.09 -23.39
C ALA A 611 6.71 -11.07 -22.23
N PHE A 612 7.35 -10.86 -21.07
CA PHE A 612 7.08 -11.64 -19.85
C PHE A 612 5.96 -11.04 -18.98
N ALA A 613 5.29 -9.97 -19.42
CA ALA A 613 4.23 -9.27 -18.70
C ALA A 613 4.66 -8.84 -17.28
N LYS A 614 5.89 -8.35 -17.14
CA LYS A 614 6.43 -7.89 -15.86
C LYS A 614 5.94 -6.47 -15.56
N ALA A 615 5.17 -6.33 -14.49
CA ALA A 615 4.94 -5.05 -13.86
C ALA A 615 6.04 -4.76 -12.83
N SER A 616 6.41 -3.49 -12.71
CA SER A 616 7.17 -3.01 -11.56
C SER A 616 6.35 -3.20 -10.28
N THR A 617 7.05 -3.44 -9.18
CA THR A 617 6.46 -3.66 -7.86
C THR A 617 6.38 -2.39 -7.00
N ASN A 618 6.98 -1.31 -7.49
CA ASN A 618 7.05 0.01 -6.86
C ASN A 618 7.51 1.07 -7.88
N ALA A 619 7.33 2.35 -7.56
CA ALA A 619 7.64 3.45 -8.48
C ALA A 619 9.15 3.59 -8.78
N PHE A 620 10.04 3.21 -7.86
CA PHE A 620 11.49 3.25 -8.11
C PHE A 620 11.89 2.20 -9.15
N GLU A 621 11.31 1.00 -9.08
CA GLU A 621 11.46 -0.02 -10.11
C GLU A 621 10.82 0.41 -11.44
N ALA A 622 9.66 1.09 -11.40
CA ALA A 622 9.03 1.65 -12.59
C ALA A 622 9.95 2.64 -13.32
N ARG A 623 10.72 3.44 -12.58
CA ARG A 623 11.76 4.33 -13.12
C ARG A 623 12.88 3.54 -13.77
N ARG A 624 13.39 2.48 -13.12
CA ARG A 624 14.42 1.58 -13.72
C ARG A 624 13.93 0.86 -14.98
N TYR A 625 12.64 0.53 -15.05
CA TYR A 625 12.03 -0.08 -16.23
C TYR A 625 11.69 0.93 -17.33
N GLY A 626 11.85 2.23 -17.07
CA GLY A 626 11.62 3.31 -18.03
C GLY A 626 10.16 3.74 -18.15
N TYR A 627 9.26 3.23 -17.30
CA TYR A 627 7.86 3.68 -17.24
C TYR A 627 7.75 5.09 -16.64
N LEU A 628 8.53 5.36 -15.59
CA LEU A 628 8.73 6.69 -15.04
C LEU A 628 10.09 7.25 -15.48
N ARG A 629 10.19 8.57 -15.54
CA ARG A 629 11.44 9.31 -15.78
C ARG A 629 12.08 9.71 -14.46
N ASP A 630 13.34 10.14 -14.53
CA ASP A 630 14.05 10.71 -13.38
C ASP A 630 13.44 12.03 -12.90
N THR A 631 12.77 12.75 -13.81
CA THR A 631 12.07 14.01 -13.53
C THR A 631 10.69 13.81 -12.89
N ASP A 632 10.14 12.60 -12.91
CA ASP A 632 8.84 12.31 -12.28
C ASP A 632 9.01 12.20 -10.75
N THR A 633 8.03 12.73 -10.01
CA THR A 633 8.07 12.79 -8.54
C THR A 633 7.56 11.49 -7.94
N ILE A 634 8.32 10.93 -6.98
CA ILE A 634 7.86 9.80 -6.17
C ILE A 634 7.61 10.30 -4.76
N ILE A 635 6.42 10.02 -4.21
CA ILE A 635 6.05 10.40 -2.84
C ILE A 635 5.71 9.17 -1.99
N PHE A 636 5.96 9.26 -0.69
CA PHE A 636 5.60 8.20 0.26
C PHE A 636 4.17 8.35 0.77
N ASN A 637 3.71 9.59 0.96
CA ASN A 637 2.35 9.84 1.42
C ASN A 637 1.35 9.82 0.28
N THR A 638 0.78 8.63 0.01
CA THR A 638 -0.18 8.42 -1.08
C THR A 638 -1.42 9.32 -0.99
N THR A 639 -1.85 9.73 0.21
CA THR A 639 -3.08 10.54 0.35
C THR A 639 -2.86 11.98 -0.14
N GLN A 640 -1.64 12.50 -0.09
CA GLN A 640 -1.28 13.84 -0.59
C GLN A 640 -1.00 13.89 -2.11
N ARG A 641 -1.08 12.77 -2.84
CA ARG A 641 -0.68 12.71 -4.27
C ARG A 641 -1.33 13.76 -5.17
N VAL A 642 -2.62 14.05 -4.97
CA VAL A 642 -3.35 15.02 -5.80
C VAL A 642 -2.93 16.45 -5.45
N GLU A 643 -2.76 16.75 -4.16
CA GLU A 643 -2.26 18.04 -3.71
C GLU A 643 -0.84 18.31 -4.21
N VAL A 644 0.05 17.32 -4.12
CA VAL A 644 1.42 17.41 -4.66
C VAL A 644 1.40 17.58 -6.19
N ALA A 645 0.50 16.88 -6.89
CA ALA A 645 0.33 17.04 -8.33
C ALA A 645 -0.18 18.44 -8.71
N LEU A 646 -1.12 19.01 -7.96
CA LEU A 646 -1.59 20.39 -8.14
C LEU A 646 -0.46 21.39 -7.94
N LYS A 647 0.32 21.24 -6.86
CA LYS A 647 1.51 22.06 -6.59
C LYS A 647 2.55 21.95 -7.70
N ARG A 648 2.81 20.73 -8.20
CA ARG A 648 3.73 20.52 -9.32
C ARG A 648 3.21 21.16 -10.61
N ALA A 649 1.93 21.00 -10.92
CA ALA A 649 1.30 21.55 -12.11
C ALA A 649 1.32 23.09 -12.09
N LYS A 650 1.09 23.69 -10.91
CA LYS A 650 1.18 25.14 -10.69
C LYS A 650 2.61 25.65 -10.91
N TYR A 651 3.61 24.99 -10.32
CA TYR A 651 5.01 25.33 -10.52
C TYR A 651 5.39 25.36 -12.00
N GLU A 652 5.00 24.34 -12.77
CA GLU A 652 5.29 24.26 -14.21
C GLU A 652 4.58 25.36 -15.00
N ALA A 653 3.34 25.70 -14.64
CA ALA A 653 2.59 26.78 -15.27
C ALA A 653 3.25 28.15 -15.02
N GLU A 654 3.77 28.38 -13.81
CA GLU A 654 4.40 29.64 -13.39
C GLU A 654 5.84 29.81 -13.90
N THR A 655 6.51 28.72 -14.31
CA THR A 655 7.94 28.70 -14.66
C THR A 655 8.23 28.47 -16.14
N ASN A 656 7.26 28.80 -17.02
CA ASN A 656 7.34 28.62 -18.47
C ASN A 656 7.49 27.15 -18.88
N TYR A 657 6.41 26.38 -18.70
CA TYR A 657 6.28 25.03 -19.25
C TYR A 657 6.59 24.99 -20.75
N ILE A 658 7.46 24.07 -21.14
CA ILE A 658 7.85 23.84 -22.55
C ILE A 658 7.18 22.54 -23.02
N PRO A 659 6.22 22.60 -23.95
CA PRO A 659 5.60 21.42 -24.52
C PRO A 659 6.60 20.49 -25.20
N ASN A 660 6.35 19.18 -25.13
CA ASN A 660 7.15 18.21 -25.85
C ASN A 660 7.10 18.48 -27.37
N SER A 661 8.24 18.27 -28.05
CA SER A 661 8.30 18.35 -29.51
C SER A 661 8.30 16.96 -30.17
N ARG A 662 7.82 16.93 -31.41
CA ARG A 662 7.84 15.74 -32.25
C ARG A 662 9.25 15.52 -32.80
N HIS A 663 9.72 14.28 -32.76
CA HIS A 663 11.05 13.93 -33.27
C HIS A 663 10.99 12.79 -34.28
N GLN A 664 12.02 12.74 -35.11
CA GLN A 664 12.36 11.58 -35.92
C GLN A 664 13.64 10.96 -35.38
N TYR A 665 13.76 9.65 -35.52
CA TYR A 665 14.91 8.88 -35.07
C TYR A 665 15.17 7.70 -36.00
N ILE A 666 16.40 7.21 -35.99
CA ILE A 666 16.79 6.05 -36.80
C ILE A 666 16.21 4.78 -36.15
N ALA A 667 15.48 3.99 -36.93
CA ALA A 667 14.97 2.69 -36.53
C ALA A 667 16.12 1.71 -36.21
N LEU A 668 15.89 0.78 -35.29
CA LEU A 668 16.86 -0.31 -35.05
C LEU A 668 16.91 -1.30 -36.22
N GLY A 669 15.79 -1.44 -36.95
CA GLY A 669 15.68 -2.21 -38.18
C GLY A 669 15.87 -3.72 -38.00
N GLU A 670 16.08 -4.38 -39.14
CA GLU A 670 16.17 -5.85 -39.24
C GLU A 670 17.26 -6.46 -38.34
N ASP A 671 18.36 -5.74 -38.06
CA ASP A 671 19.43 -6.24 -37.20
C ASP A 671 18.94 -6.55 -35.78
N PHE A 672 18.15 -5.63 -35.21
CA PHE A 672 17.60 -5.82 -33.87
C PHE A 672 16.55 -6.94 -33.86
N LYS A 673 15.69 -6.99 -34.87
CA LYS A 673 14.70 -8.07 -35.02
C LYS A 673 15.39 -9.44 -35.09
N ALA A 674 16.44 -9.57 -35.89
CA ALA A 674 17.21 -10.82 -36.04
C ALA A 674 17.90 -11.22 -34.74
N LEU A 675 18.50 -10.26 -34.01
CA LEU A 675 19.10 -10.49 -32.69
C LEU A 675 18.09 -11.09 -31.72
N ILE A 676 16.92 -10.46 -31.58
CA ILE A 676 15.86 -10.93 -30.68
C ILE A 676 15.29 -12.27 -31.14
N GLN A 677 15.06 -12.45 -32.43
CA GLN A 677 14.56 -13.71 -32.99
C GLN A 677 15.48 -14.88 -32.63
N GLY A 678 16.80 -14.71 -32.74
CA GLY A 678 17.76 -15.73 -32.32
C GLY A 678 17.65 -16.09 -30.82
N GLN A 679 17.42 -15.10 -29.95
CA GLN A 679 17.20 -15.34 -28.52
C GLN A 679 15.88 -16.08 -28.25
N LEU A 680 14.80 -15.68 -28.91
CA LEU A 680 13.49 -16.31 -28.79
C LEU A 680 13.52 -17.76 -29.30
N ASP A 681 14.24 -18.04 -30.40
CA ASP A 681 14.42 -19.39 -30.92
C ASP A 681 15.15 -20.29 -29.93
N ALA A 682 16.19 -19.77 -29.25
CA ALA A 682 16.87 -20.50 -28.19
C ALA A 682 15.94 -20.79 -27.01
N GLN A 683 15.14 -19.81 -26.57
CA GLN A 683 14.18 -19.99 -25.47
C GLN A 683 13.07 -20.99 -25.81
N ARG A 684 12.53 -20.93 -27.03
CA ARG A 684 11.50 -21.84 -27.52
C ARG A 684 12.02 -23.28 -27.61
N ARG A 685 13.20 -23.48 -28.21
CA ARG A 685 13.85 -24.82 -28.25
C ARG A 685 14.19 -25.35 -26.86
N GLY A 686 14.51 -24.47 -25.92
CA GLY A 686 14.72 -24.81 -24.51
C GLY A 686 13.44 -25.01 -23.69
N HIS A 687 12.25 -24.92 -24.30
CA HIS A 687 10.95 -25.01 -23.64
C HIS A 687 10.73 -23.99 -22.50
N PHE A 688 11.43 -22.84 -22.55
CA PHE A 688 11.22 -21.74 -21.59
C PHE A 688 10.02 -20.86 -21.93
N ILE A 689 9.61 -20.83 -23.20
CA ILE A 689 8.46 -20.09 -23.72
C ILE A 689 7.63 -20.99 -24.64
N SER A 690 6.32 -20.78 -24.70
CA SER A 690 5.44 -21.48 -25.65
C SER A 690 5.57 -20.93 -27.07
N ASP A 691 4.99 -21.62 -28.05
CA ASP A 691 4.91 -21.11 -29.43
C ASP A 691 4.15 -19.79 -29.51
N HIS A 692 3.12 -19.59 -28.68
CA HIS A 692 2.38 -18.33 -28.65
C HIS A 692 3.17 -17.23 -27.96
N ASP A 693 3.89 -17.54 -26.88
CA ASP A 693 4.82 -16.59 -26.25
C ASP A 693 5.88 -16.11 -27.26
N TYR A 694 6.43 -17.03 -28.07
CA TYR A 694 7.35 -16.71 -29.17
C TYR A 694 6.69 -15.76 -30.19
N HIS A 695 5.47 -16.06 -30.63
CA HIS A 695 4.76 -15.26 -31.62
C HIS A 695 4.46 -13.84 -31.12
N ILE A 696 4.02 -13.68 -29.88
CA ILE A 696 3.78 -12.37 -29.24
C ILE A 696 5.10 -11.60 -29.11
N ALA A 697 6.15 -12.25 -28.58
CA ALA A 697 7.44 -11.61 -28.38
C ALA A 697 8.10 -11.17 -29.69
N LEU A 698 7.94 -11.95 -30.77
CA LEU A 698 8.44 -11.58 -32.10
C LEU A 698 7.64 -10.42 -32.71
N ASN A 699 6.33 -10.34 -32.47
CA ASN A 699 5.52 -9.17 -32.85
C ASN A 699 6.03 -7.91 -32.13
N ILE A 700 6.24 -7.98 -30.81
CA ILE A 700 6.83 -6.88 -30.02
C ILE A 700 8.21 -6.50 -30.56
N ALA A 701 9.07 -7.48 -30.86
CA ALA A 701 10.39 -7.25 -31.44
C ALA A 701 10.33 -6.50 -32.78
N THR A 702 9.39 -6.94 -33.64
CA THR A 702 9.18 -6.34 -34.96
C THR A 702 8.74 -4.89 -34.82
N ILE A 703 7.81 -4.60 -33.91
CA ILE A 703 7.34 -3.22 -33.70
C ILE A 703 8.47 -2.33 -33.14
N LEU A 704 9.21 -2.79 -32.13
CA LEU A 704 10.32 -2.05 -31.54
C LEU A 704 11.51 -1.87 -32.51
N ALA A 705 11.66 -2.77 -33.49
CA ALA A 705 12.60 -2.60 -34.60
C ALA A 705 12.19 -1.49 -35.57
N GLY A 706 10.92 -1.09 -35.58
CA GLY A 706 10.31 -0.27 -36.62
C GLY A 706 9.87 -1.08 -37.83
N GLY A 707 9.62 -2.38 -37.70
CA GLY A 707 9.27 -3.26 -38.80
C GLY A 707 10.50 -3.78 -39.56
N ASP A 708 10.27 -4.21 -40.80
CA ASP A 708 11.31 -4.72 -41.71
C ASP A 708 11.91 -3.56 -42.51
N LEU A 709 12.66 -2.72 -41.81
CA LEU A 709 13.29 -1.52 -42.37
C LEU A 709 14.81 -1.69 -42.55
N PRO A 710 15.37 -1.18 -43.66
CA PRO A 710 16.82 -1.05 -43.83
C PRO A 710 17.45 -0.18 -42.75
N ARG A 711 18.76 -0.37 -42.54
CA ARG A 711 19.57 0.49 -41.66
C ARG A 711 19.42 1.97 -42.03
N ASN A 712 19.52 2.84 -41.03
CA ASN A 712 19.45 4.30 -41.18
C ASN A 712 18.10 4.86 -41.67
N THR A 713 17.02 4.07 -41.61
CA THR A 713 15.68 4.57 -41.92
C THR A 713 15.17 5.45 -40.78
N PHE A 714 14.74 6.67 -41.11
CA PHE A 714 14.09 7.56 -40.16
C PHE A 714 12.62 7.20 -39.98
N ILE A 715 12.22 7.06 -38.73
CA ILE A 715 10.83 6.83 -38.32
C ILE A 715 10.45 7.84 -37.23
N ASN A 716 9.17 7.85 -36.86
CA ASN A 716 8.66 8.65 -35.75
C ASN A 716 7.71 7.80 -34.88
N GLN A 717 7.27 8.36 -33.76
CA GLN A 717 6.39 7.67 -32.82
C GLN A 717 5.09 7.17 -33.46
N ARG A 718 4.47 7.99 -34.31
CA ARG A 718 3.20 7.66 -35.00
C ARG A 718 3.36 6.44 -35.91
N TYR A 719 4.51 6.31 -36.56
CA TYR A 719 4.82 5.13 -37.36
C TYR A 719 4.86 3.86 -36.50
N ILE A 720 5.50 3.88 -35.33
CA ILE A 720 5.52 2.72 -34.42
C ILE A 720 4.10 2.41 -33.89
N GLN A 721 3.32 3.43 -33.52
CA GLN A 721 1.92 3.26 -33.11
C GLN A 721 1.09 2.53 -34.18
N SER A 722 1.34 2.81 -35.48
CA SER A 722 0.65 2.12 -36.57
C SER A 722 0.99 0.63 -36.63
N LEU A 723 2.26 0.26 -36.36
CA LEU A 723 2.69 -1.13 -36.27
C LEU A 723 2.10 -1.82 -35.04
N GLU A 724 2.04 -1.12 -33.90
CA GLU A 724 1.37 -1.57 -32.67
C GLU A 724 -0.08 -1.95 -32.94
N LYS A 725 -0.85 -1.06 -33.59
CA LYS A 725 -2.23 -1.33 -33.97
C LYS A 725 -2.34 -2.59 -34.82
N ILE A 726 -1.52 -2.72 -35.86
CA ILE A 726 -1.55 -3.87 -36.77
C ILE A 726 -1.30 -5.17 -35.99
N GLY A 727 -0.23 -5.22 -35.18
CA GLY A 727 0.11 -6.40 -34.40
C GLY A 727 -0.93 -6.74 -33.34
N PHE A 728 -1.55 -5.73 -32.71
CA PHE A 728 -2.63 -5.96 -31.75
C PHE A 728 -3.85 -6.61 -32.39
N ILE A 729 -4.30 -6.07 -33.53
CA ILE A 729 -5.46 -6.57 -34.26
C ILE A 729 -5.23 -8.01 -34.73
N ASP A 730 -4.04 -8.32 -35.24
CA ASP A 730 -3.66 -9.68 -35.64
C ASP A 730 -3.73 -10.66 -34.45
N LEU A 731 -3.09 -10.30 -33.33
CA LEU A 731 -3.11 -11.13 -32.12
C LEU A 731 -4.52 -11.31 -31.56
N LEU A 732 -5.36 -10.26 -31.54
CA LEU A 732 -6.71 -10.33 -31.01
C LEU A 732 -7.62 -11.24 -31.85
N LYS A 733 -7.38 -11.36 -33.16
CA LYS A 733 -8.08 -12.33 -34.03
C LYS A 733 -7.59 -13.77 -33.83
N SER A 734 -6.45 -13.97 -33.19
CA SER A 734 -5.89 -15.31 -33.04
C SER A 734 -6.67 -16.15 -32.02
N LYS A 735 -6.89 -17.44 -32.36
CA LYS A 735 -7.54 -18.40 -31.46
C LYS A 735 -6.80 -18.54 -30.12
N LYS A 736 -5.46 -18.52 -30.15
CA LYS A 736 -4.65 -18.69 -28.94
C LYS A 736 -4.78 -17.52 -27.97
N SER A 737 -4.86 -16.28 -28.47
CA SER A 737 -5.11 -15.11 -27.62
C SER A 737 -6.53 -15.11 -27.06
N TYR A 738 -7.52 -15.48 -27.86
CA TYR A 738 -8.89 -15.70 -27.37
C TYR A 738 -8.93 -16.70 -26.21
N GLU A 739 -8.25 -17.84 -26.32
CA GLU A 739 -8.15 -18.83 -25.24
C GLU A 739 -7.51 -18.25 -23.96
N ARG A 740 -6.45 -17.43 -24.08
CA ARG A 740 -5.82 -16.76 -22.94
C ARG A 740 -6.75 -15.76 -22.27
N ILE A 741 -7.44 -14.92 -23.04
CA ILE A 741 -8.41 -13.94 -22.54
C ILE A 741 -9.56 -14.66 -21.81
N ALA A 742 -10.15 -15.68 -22.45
CA ALA A 742 -11.24 -16.46 -21.86
C ALA A 742 -10.81 -17.17 -20.56
N HIS A 743 -9.59 -17.73 -20.53
CA HIS A 743 -9.06 -18.37 -19.34
C HIS A 743 -8.80 -17.37 -18.21
N MET A 744 -8.23 -16.20 -18.52
CA MET A 744 -8.00 -15.12 -17.54
C MET A 744 -9.33 -14.63 -16.93
N LEU A 745 -10.34 -14.37 -17.76
CA LEU A 745 -11.67 -13.95 -17.29
C LEU A 745 -12.35 -15.01 -16.41
N LYS A 746 -12.15 -16.30 -16.72
CA LYS A 746 -12.74 -17.42 -15.97
C LYS A 746 -12.01 -17.71 -14.65
N THR A 747 -10.68 -17.65 -14.64
CA THR A 747 -9.85 -18.19 -13.55
C THR A 747 -9.08 -17.14 -12.77
N GLY A 748 -8.95 -15.92 -13.30
CA GLY A 748 -8.05 -14.89 -12.80
C GLY A 748 -6.56 -15.25 -12.92
N LYS A 749 -6.22 -16.27 -13.72
CA LYS A 749 -4.84 -16.75 -13.92
C LYS A 749 -4.46 -16.70 -15.40
N PRO A 750 -3.17 -16.47 -15.72
CA PRO A 750 -2.70 -16.51 -17.10
C PRO A 750 -2.66 -17.96 -17.62
N LEU A 751 -3.00 -18.13 -18.91
CA LEU A 751 -2.82 -19.38 -19.66
C LEU A 751 -1.56 -19.26 -20.52
N ARG A 752 -0.74 -20.32 -20.56
CA ARG A 752 0.41 -20.42 -21.49
C ARG A 752 0.21 -21.59 -22.44
N ASN A 753 -0.33 -21.29 -23.62
CA ASN A 753 -0.60 -22.17 -24.77
C ASN A 753 0.28 -21.84 -25.98
#